data_AF-A0A235IBU3-F1
#
_entry.id   AF-A0A235IBU3-F1
#
_cell.length_a   1.000
_cell.length_b   1.000
_cell.length_c   1.000
_cell.angle_alpha   90.00
_cell.angle_beta   90.00
_cell.angle_gamma   90.00
#
_symmetry.space_group_name_H-M   'P 1'
#
loop_
_entity.id
_entity.type
_entity.pdbx_description
1 polymer ?
#
loop_
_entity_poly.entity_id
_entity_poly.type
_entity_poly.pdbx_seq_one_letter_code
_entity_poly.pdbx_strand_id
1 'polypeptide(L)'
;MLTITWQEEIASLKQDLRKEINKISGHSEINIPNHICINNLKSKLERLDEIEKILSIEKYKIAFIGTVGQGKTTAICHLFNLISDFHVSKNTKELLSTGSGKTTICEVIIKSAEKTYIEIEPYTVDEMENLIFEFCEYIADKNNTQADQKTIISTEVERAIRNIIKMNFYNKKIDGVKNKTKRIDTAKEKLDLFGFVEFKKLALNNANLQSRITNKIEFDHQKNEQEWIKNTFAAINNVELEEFAIPRKIYLYLSYDVLSGSNLSQFDSVVDTKGLDENPIRKDLQKYIESQDTICLFVTPFNDAPEANIRNLIGYYLTSKSKDFHHRFVTLVLPHKNQPEQVNGCDGDWDTGIQIRKEEVQTTFRNLNLDFFLENILFYDAFRYYGDDIYTKEYVQADKNEFIEAIADVVERRQNILLDEIKNIQENFTRIKNGDALTIAEIKAIENAIQRIKDLRDLSKSVPSHNFKDQGQDKGFVTKYVEHYRTNPKAWNTKHAIHSNFGYYDPKNIDIYYDMRVIAEGRNEDEMLKKFTKPAKQELENILNELTSANESLKTFIPELVIQFHSLYDNFISEVGKKIQKKAEEKLSPQSETSKFWEALINEKGKVRPPDETYTDNVCQTLKNELEKDKSLNTFLEIQTVKHWEKLVIKLLSFFGDK
;
A
#
# COMPACT_ATOMS: atom_id res chain seq x y z
N MET A 1 -10.16 22.37 26.53
CA MET A 1 -11.13 23.19 25.78
C MET A 1 -10.73 23.43 24.31
N LEU A 2 -9.67 22.78 23.77
CA LEU A 2 -9.28 22.86 22.34
C LEU A 2 -9.91 21.75 21.45
N THR A 3 -10.67 20.82 22.04
CA THR A 3 -11.17 19.62 21.36
C THR A 3 -12.32 19.88 20.36
N ILE A 4 -13.02 21.01 20.48
CA ILE A 4 -14.22 21.29 19.68
C ILE A 4 -13.85 21.90 18.31
N THR A 5 -12.68 22.53 18.16
CA THR A 5 -12.38 23.35 16.97
C THR A 5 -12.01 22.51 15.74
N TRP A 6 -11.15 21.50 15.88
CA TRP A 6 -10.69 20.73 14.72
C TRP A 6 -11.75 19.77 14.17
N GLN A 7 -12.65 19.27 15.03
CA GLN A 7 -13.74 18.38 14.62
C GLN A 7 -14.73 19.11 13.70
N GLU A 8 -15.12 20.33 14.07
CA GLU A 8 -15.98 21.20 13.27
C GLU A 8 -15.29 21.60 11.96
N GLU A 9 -14.00 21.95 12.00
CA GLU A 9 -13.20 22.27 10.81
C GLU A 9 -13.14 21.08 9.83
N ILE A 10 -12.80 19.88 10.31
CA ILE A 10 -12.76 18.67 9.48
C ILE A 10 -14.16 18.38 8.91
N ALA A 11 -15.21 18.44 9.73
CA ALA A 11 -16.58 18.15 9.29
C ALA A 11 -17.03 19.13 8.18
N SER A 12 -16.78 20.43 8.38
CA SER A 12 -17.05 21.47 7.38
C SER A 12 -16.28 21.22 6.09
N LEU A 13 -14.97 20.95 6.19
CA LEU A 13 -14.11 20.73 5.03
C LEU A 13 -14.51 19.45 4.26
N LYS A 14 -14.86 18.36 4.96
CA LYS A 14 -15.40 17.14 4.34
C LYS A 14 -16.71 17.41 3.60
N GLN A 15 -17.61 18.20 4.19
CA GLN A 15 -18.86 18.60 3.53
C GLN A 15 -18.59 19.40 2.25
N ASP A 16 -17.67 20.37 2.32
CA ASP A 16 -17.31 21.21 1.17
C ASP A 16 -16.64 20.40 0.05
N LEU A 17 -15.72 19.49 0.40
CA LEU A 17 -15.10 18.55 -0.54
C LEU A 17 -16.16 17.68 -1.24
N ARG A 18 -17.09 17.09 -0.48
CA ARG A 18 -18.19 16.28 -1.04
C ARG A 18 -19.08 17.09 -1.98
N LYS A 19 -19.40 18.33 -1.60
CA LYS A 19 -20.21 19.23 -2.42
C LYS A 19 -19.53 19.57 -3.74
N GLU A 20 -18.23 19.87 -3.71
CA GLU A 20 -17.47 20.18 -4.92
C GLU A 20 -17.29 18.95 -5.81
N ILE A 21 -17.03 17.76 -5.24
CA ILE A 21 -17.02 16.49 -5.99
C ILE A 21 -18.35 16.31 -6.73
N ASN A 22 -19.49 16.43 -6.03
CA ASN A 22 -20.81 16.28 -6.64
C ASN A 22 -21.08 17.33 -7.72
N LYS A 23 -20.61 18.57 -7.54
CA LYS A 23 -20.72 19.64 -8.53
C LYS A 23 -19.92 19.32 -9.81
N ILE A 24 -18.68 18.83 -9.67
CA ILE A 24 -17.85 18.46 -10.83
C ILE A 24 -18.45 17.22 -11.52
N SER A 25 -18.82 16.19 -10.76
CA SER A 25 -19.43 14.95 -11.27
C SER A 25 -20.83 15.13 -11.87
N GLY A 26 -21.55 16.20 -11.53
CA GLY A 26 -22.88 16.50 -12.07
C GLY A 26 -22.89 16.99 -13.53
N HIS A 27 -21.72 17.18 -14.15
CA HIS A 27 -21.61 17.47 -15.58
C HIS A 27 -21.84 16.19 -16.38
N SER A 28 -22.58 16.27 -17.49
CA SER A 28 -23.05 15.09 -18.26
C SER A 28 -21.93 14.22 -18.84
N GLU A 29 -20.72 14.75 -18.97
CA GLU A 29 -19.51 14.01 -19.39
C GLU A 29 -18.32 14.46 -18.54
N ILE A 30 -17.66 13.51 -17.87
CA ILE A 30 -16.43 13.76 -17.11
C ILE A 30 -15.26 13.79 -18.10
N ASN A 31 -14.55 14.91 -18.15
CA ASN A 31 -13.33 15.06 -18.95
C ASN A 31 -12.08 14.72 -18.12
N ILE A 32 -10.93 14.57 -18.79
CA ILE A 32 -9.64 14.22 -18.18
C ILE A 32 -9.25 15.17 -17.03
N PRO A 33 -9.27 16.51 -17.19
CA PRO A 33 -9.01 17.44 -16.08
C PRO A 33 -9.93 17.22 -14.87
N ASN A 34 -11.23 17.09 -15.10
CA ASN A 34 -12.22 16.90 -14.03
C ASN A 34 -12.03 15.57 -13.30
N HIS A 35 -11.66 14.51 -14.00
CA HIS A 35 -11.35 13.21 -13.39
C HIS A 35 -10.16 13.29 -12.43
N ILE A 36 -9.07 13.96 -12.84
CA ILE A 36 -7.91 14.20 -11.97
C ILE A 36 -8.33 15.00 -10.74
N CYS A 37 -9.11 16.08 -10.93
CA CYS A 37 -9.61 16.91 -9.84
C CYS A 37 -10.44 16.10 -8.83
N ILE A 38 -11.40 15.30 -9.31
CA ILE A 38 -12.26 14.48 -8.45
C ILE A 38 -11.43 13.49 -7.63
N ASN A 39 -10.46 12.81 -8.23
CA ASN A 39 -9.62 11.86 -7.49
C ASN A 39 -8.72 12.55 -6.47
N ASN A 40 -8.19 13.74 -6.78
CA ASN A 40 -7.44 14.54 -5.82
C ASN A 40 -8.33 14.92 -4.60
N LEU A 41 -9.56 15.39 -4.84
CA LEU A 41 -10.51 15.72 -3.79
C LEU A 41 -10.91 14.49 -2.95
N LYS A 42 -11.11 13.32 -3.58
CA LYS A 42 -11.39 12.05 -2.87
C LYS A 42 -10.23 11.62 -1.96
N SER A 43 -9.00 11.67 -2.47
CA SER A 43 -7.81 11.36 -1.68
C SER A 43 -7.66 12.28 -0.47
N LYS A 44 -7.97 13.58 -0.61
CA LYS A 44 -8.01 14.51 0.53
C LYS A 44 -9.09 14.15 1.55
N LEU A 45 -10.25 13.70 1.09
CA LEU A 45 -11.33 13.27 1.97
C LEU A 45 -10.94 12.04 2.79
N GLU A 46 -10.35 11.04 2.14
CA GLU A 46 -9.80 9.85 2.80
C GLU A 46 -8.73 10.23 3.83
N ARG A 47 -7.84 11.16 3.48
CA ARG A 47 -6.82 11.66 4.41
C ARG A 47 -7.42 12.36 5.63
N LEU A 48 -8.47 13.17 5.45
CA LEU A 48 -9.19 13.79 6.58
C LEU A 48 -9.89 12.75 7.48
N ASP A 49 -10.36 11.62 6.92
CA ASP A 49 -10.89 10.50 7.72
C ASP A 49 -9.79 9.85 8.57
N GLU A 50 -8.56 9.73 8.05
CA GLU A 50 -7.42 9.23 8.81
C GLU A 50 -6.98 10.21 9.91
N ILE A 51 -6.85 11.51 9.58
CA ILE A 51 -6.45 12.54 10.54
C ILE A 51 -7.44 12.61 11.70
N GLU A 52 -8.76 12.59 11.42
CA GLU A 52 -9.80 12.59 12.45
C GLU A 52 -9.66 11.39 13.41
N LYS A 53 -9.43 10.19 12.87
CA LYS A 53 -9.20 8.99 13.70
C LYS A 53 -7.98 9.13 14.59
N ILE A 54 -6.91 9.75 14.08
CA ILE A 54 -5.67 9.95 14.84
C ILE A 54 -5.84 10.99 15.95
N LEU A 55 -6.45 12.14 15.64
CA LEU A 55 -6.69 13.21 16.61
C LEU A 55 -7.72 12.81 17.69
N SER A 56 -8.56 11.80 17.42
CA SER A 56 -9.51 11.25 18.38
C SER A 56 -8.89 10.29 19.41
N ILE A 57 -7.58 10.00 19.32
CA ILE A 57 -6.91 9.11 20.27
C ILE A 57 -6.70 9.86 21.59
N GLU A 58 -7.42 9.44 22.64
CA GLU A 58 -7.33 10.06 23.97
C GLU A 58 -6.09 9.62 24.75
N LYS A 59 -5.74 8.33 24.67
CA LYS A 59 -4.59 7.76 25.37
C LYS A 59 -3.79 6.86 24.44
N TYR A 60 -2.48 7.03 24.49
CA TYR A 60 -1.54 6.26 23.69
C TYR A 60 -1.01 5.04 24.45
N LYS A 61 -0.63 4.02 23.71
CA LYS A 61 0.23 2.93 24.21
C LYS A 61 1.68 3.38 24.16
N ILE A 62 2.48 3.03 25.16
CA ILE A 62 3.92 3.23 25.14
C ILE A 62 4.59 1.86 25.00
N ALA A 63 5.28 1.63 23.88
CA ALA A 63 5.96 0.37 23.62
C ALA A 63 7.48 0.50 23.74
N PHE A 64 8.07 -0.18 24.71
CA PHE A 64 9.52 -0.25 24.92
C PHE A 64 10.11 -1.38 24.07
N ILE A 65 10.95 -1.02 23.09
CA ILE A 65 11.53 -1.91 22.09
C ILE A 65 13.05 -1.81 22.15
N GLY A 66 13.77 -2.92 22.31
CA GLY A 66 15.23 -2.90 22.38
C GLY A 66 15.86 -4.25 22.69
N THR A 67 17.18 -4.37 22.54
CA THR A 67 17.88 -5.64 22.72
C THR A 67 17.75 -6.19 24.14
N VAL A 68 17.88 -7.52 24.25
CA VAL A 68 17.86 -8.22 25.54
C VAL A 68 18.97 -7.70 26.45
N GLY A 69 18.66 -7.45 27.71
CA GLY A 69 19.64 -7.01 28.71
C GLY A 69 19.89 -5.50 28.76
N GLN A 70 19.30 -4.70 27.86
CA GLN A 70 19.47 -3.25 27.82
C GLN A 70 18.62 -2.49 28.85
N GLY A 71 18.11 -3.12 29.92
CA GLY A 71 17.43 -2.40 31.00
C GLY A 71 15.97 -1.96 30.77
N LYS A 72 15.28 -2.42 29.70
CA LYS A 72 13.86 -2.07 29.42
C LYS A 72 12.92 -2.22 30.62
N THR A 73 12.84 -3.43 31.18
CA THR A 73 11.96 -3.76 32.30
C THR A 73 12.31 -2.93 33.53
N THR A 74 13.59 -2.64 33.76
CA THR A 74 14.05 -1.76 34.84
C THR A 74 13.56 -0.32 34.63
N ALA A 75 13.75 0.24 33.42
CA ALA A 75 13.26 1.58 33.10
C ALA A 75 11.74 1.68 33.30
N ILE A 76 10.97 0.70 32.81
CA ILE A 76 9.51 0.62 33.01
C ILE A 76 9.16 0.61 34.51
N CYS A 77 9.83 -0.23 35.31
CA CYS A 77 9.50 -0.34 36.72
C CYS A 77 9.72 0.98 37.46
N HIS A 78 10.82 1.67 37.17
CA HIS A 78 11.12 2.93 37.84
C HIS A 78 10.24 4.08 37.34
N LEU A 79 10.04 4.22 36.02
CA LEU A 79 9.21 5.29 35.44
C LEU A 79 7.76 5.24 35.94
N PHE A 80 7.19 4.06 36.08
CA PHE A 80 5.78 3.87 36.42
C PHE A 80 5.54 3.43 37.88
N ASN A 81 6.52 3.64 38.77
CA ASN A 81 6.43 3.33 40.21
C ASN A 81 6.10 1.86 40.52
N LEU A 82 6.54 0.93 39.68
CA LEU A 82 6.45 -0.51 39.94
C LEU A 82 7.66 -1.00 40.75
N ILE A 83 7.86 -0.38 41.91
CA ILE A 83 8.95 -0.67 42.86
C ILE A 83 8.37 -0.86 44.27
N SER A 84 8.88 -1.85 45.01
CA SER A 84 8.54 -2.05 46.42
C SER A 84 9.46 -1.21 47.33
N ASP A 85 8.93 -0.79 48.47
CA ASP A 85 9.69 -0.13 49.55
C ASP A 85 10.53 1.06 49.07
N PHE A 86 9.88 2.05 48.45
CA PHE A 86 10.55 3.23 47.91
C PHE A 86 11.35 4.00 48.98
N HIS A 87 12.68 3.81 48.96
CA HIS A 87 13.66 4.46 49.83
C HIS A 87 14.85 4.89 48.98
N VAL A 88 15.08 6.20 48.89
CA VAL A 88 16.15 6.77 48.05
C VAL A 88 17.55 6.35 48.54
N SER A 89 17.73 6.21 49.85
CA SER A 89 19.00 5.81 50.49
C SER A 89 19.28 4.30 50.52
N LYS A 90 18.41 3.46 49.95
CA LYS A 90 18.56 1.99 49.92
C LYS A 90 18.24 1.43 48.54
N ASN A 91 18.72 0.22 48.27
CA ASN A 91 18.33 -0.50 47.06
C ASN A 91 16.82 -0.77 47.07
N THR A 92 16.09 -0.10 46.17
CA THR A 92 14.69 -0.42 45.85
C THR A 92 14.61 -1.74 45.09
N LYS A 93 13.49 -2.45 45.23
CA LYS A 93 13.27 -3.72 44.52
C LYS A 93 12.16 -3.55 43.49
N GLU A 94 12.42 -3.93 42.25
CA GLU A 94 11.39 -3.90 41.21
C GLU A 94 10.30 -4.97 41.45
N LEU A 95 9.07 -4.67 41.00
CA LEU A 95 7.95 -5.60 41.05
C LEU A 95 7.96 -6.59 39.89
N LEU A 96 8.46 -6.20 38.72
CA LEU A 96 8.69 -7.12 37.61
C LEU A 96 10.05 -7.81 37.74
N SER A 97 10.20 -8.97 37.10
CA SER A 97 11.45 -9.74 37.15
C SER A 97 12.57 -9.04 36.36
N THR A 98 13.43 -8.30 37.08
CA THR A 98 14.64 -7.64 36.56
C THR A 98 15.90 -8.49 36.83
N GLY A 99 16.94 -8.35 35.99
CA GLY A 99 18.18 -9.12 36.10
C GLY A 99 19.16 -8.88 34.95
N SER A 100 20.24 -9.66 34.86
CA SER A 100 21.33 -9.51 33.87
C SER A 100 20.95 -9.85 32.41
N GLY A 101 19.66 -9.77 32.06
CA GLY A 101 19.09 -10.16 30.77
C GLY A 101 18.33 -11.50 30.80
N LYS A 102 17.47 -11.70 29.79
CA LYS A 102 16.72 -12.95 29.54
C LYS A 102 15.78 -13.34 30.69
N THR A 103 15.22 -12.35 31.37
CA THR A 103 14.32 -12.57 32.52
C THR A 103 12.87 -12.72 32.09
N THR A 104 12.38 -11.87 31.18
CA THR A 104 10.99 -11.85 30.71
C THR A 104 10.74 -12.87 29.59
N ILE A 105 9.81 -13.80 29.79
CA ILE A 105 9.55 -14.89 28.83
C ILE A 105 8.83 -14.43 27.57
N CYS A 106 7.97 -13.42 27.68
CA CYS A 106 7.12 -12.94 26.62
C CYS A 106 6.80 -11.45 26.75
N GLU A 107 5.96 -10.92 25.88
CA GLU A 107 5.48 -9.54 25.95
C GLU A 107 4.62 -9.31 27.19
N VAL A 108 4.82 -8.17 27.87
CA VAL A 108 4.05 -7.78 29.06
C VAL A 108 3.32 -6.47 28.78
N ILE A 109 2.00 -6.46 29.00
CA ILE A 109 1.15 -5.27 28.86
C ILE A 109 0.67 -4.86 30.26
N ILE A 110 0.97 -3.64 30.66
CA ILE A 110 0.67 -3.10 31.98
C ILE A 110 -0.44 -2.06 31.84
N LYS A 111 -1.51 -2.20 32.63
CA LYS A 111 -2.71 -1.35 32.59
C LYS A 111 -3.16 -0.93 33.97
N SER A 112 -3.71 0.27 34.09
CA SER A 112 -4.48 0.67 35.26
C SER A 112 -5.87 0.03 35.25
N ALA A 113 -6.34 -0.43 36.40
CA ALA A 113 -7.64 -1.03 36.59
C ALA A 113 -8.18 -0.73 38.00
N GLU A 114 -9.45 -1.06 38.25
CA GLU A 114 -10.03 -0.95 39.60
C GLU A 114 -9.44 -1.96 40.59
N LYS A 115 -9.05 -3.14 40.10
CA LYS A 115 -8.51 -4.24 40.91
C LYS A 115 -7.26 -4.80 40.27
N THR A 116 -6.34 -5.27 41.10
CA THR A 116 -5.12 -5.94 40.64
C THR A 116 -5.37 -7.40 40.28
N TYR A 117 -4.96 -7.78 39.07
CA TYR A 117 -4.96 -9.17 38.61
C TYR A 117 -3.96 -9.36 37.47
N ILE A 118 -3.56 -10.63 37.25
CA ILE A 118 -2.71 -11.04 36.13
C ILE A 118 -3.51 -11.96 35.24
N GLU A 119 -3.49 -11.68 33.94
CA GLU A 119 -4.09 -12.51 32.90
C GLU A 119 -3.01 -12.89 31.89
N ILE A 120 -3.10 -14.09 31.31
CA ILE A 120 -2.18 -14.54 30.27
C ILE A 120 -2.93 -14.92 28.99
N GLU A 121 -2.27 -14.67 27.85
CA GLU A 121 -2.58 -15.35 26.60
C GLU A 121 -1.70 -16.61 26.54
N PRO A 122 -2.24 -17.82 26.75
CA PRO A 122 -1.44 -19.04 26.79
C PRO A 122 -1.08 -19.54 25.38
N TYR A 123 -0.01 -20.32 25.27
CA TYR A 123 0.18 -21.21 24.12
C TYR A 123 -0.91 -22.29 24.09
N THR A 124 -1.35 -22.70 22.90
CA THR A 124 -2.30 -23.81 22.77
C THR A 124 -1.64 -25.13 23.17
N VAL A 125 -2.44 -26.17 23.43
CA VAL A 125 -1.92 -27.51 23.75
C VAL A 125 -0.97 -28.01 22.66
N ASP A 126 -1.36 -27.89 21.39
CA ASP A 126 -0.53 -28.33 20.25
C ASP A 126 0.79 -27.54 20.17
N GLU A 127 0.75 -26.22 20.40
CA GLU A 127 1.96 -25.39 20.44
C GLU A 127 2.87 -25.76 21.61
N MET A 128 2.28 -26.06 22.77
CA MET A 128 2.99 -26.53 23.96
C MET A 128 3.67 -27.88 23.73
N GLU A 129 2.99 -28.82 23.07
CA GLU A 129 3.58 -30.11 22.68
C GLU A 129 4.78 -29.91 21.76
N ASN A 130 4.65 -29.04 20.74
CA ASN A 130 5.73 -28.73 19.82
C ASN A 130 6.93 -28.11 20.54
N LEU A 131 6.72 -27.14 21.44
CA LEU A 131 7.79 -26.55 22.24
C LEU A 131 8.52 -27.61 23.08
N ILE A 132 7.79 -28.53 23.71
CA ILE A 132 8.38 -29.64 24.47
C ILE A 132 9.20 -30.56 23.55
N PHE A 133 8.71 -30.83 22.33
CA PHE A 133 9.41 -31.67 21.36
C PHE A 133 10.70 -31.03 20.87
N GLU A 134 10.67 -29.74 20.53
CA GLU A 134 11.86 -28.96 20.17
C GLU A 134 12.88 -28.96 21.31
N PHE A 135 12.43 -28.82 22.56
CA PHE A 135 13.31 -28.96 23.72
C PHE A 135 13.93 -30.37 23.82
N CYS A 136 13.14 -31.42 23.59
CA CYS A 136 13.68 -32.79 23.62
C CYS A 136 14.77 -33.00 22.56
N GLU A 137 14.55 -32.50 21.34
CA GLU A 137 15.52 -32.52 20.24
C GLU A 137 16.78 -31.71 20.60
N TYR A 138 16.60 -30.49 21.12
CA TYR A 138 17.70 -29.66 21.61
C TYR A 138 18.59 -30.37 22.65
N ILE A 139 18.00 -31.11 23.60
CA ILE A 139 18.76 -31.88 24.60
C ILE A 139 19.50 -33.07 23.96
N ALA A 140 18.93 -33.70 22.94
CA ALA A 140 19.58 -34.78 22.20
C ALA A 140 20.78 -34.27 21.38
N ASP A 141 20.64 -33.10 20.75
CA ASP A 141 21.63 -32.55 19.83
C ASP A 141 22.81 -31.84 20.51
N LYS A 142 22.71 -31.52 21.81
CA LYS A 142 23.76 -30.81 22.57
C LYS A 142 25.17 -31.43 22.44
N ASN A 143 25.26 -32.75 22.20
CA ASN A 143 26.52 -33.49 22.11
C ASN A 143 26.83 -34.04 20.70
N ASN A 144 25.97 -33.78 19.70
CA ASN A 144 26.15 -34.33 18.36
C ASN A 144 26.89 -33.31 17.47
N THR A 145 28.19 -33.54 17.24
CA THR A 145 29.06 -32.66 16.41
C THR A 145 28.83 -32.79 14.90
N GLN A 146 27.95 -33.70 14.44
CA GLN A 146 27.70 -33.99 13.02
C GLN A 146 26.33 -33.53 12.50
N ALA A 147 25.53 -32.80 13.30
CA ALA A 147 24.26 -32.27 12.84
C ALA A 147 24.47 -30.90 12.15
N ASP A 148 24.21 -30.84 10.84
CA ASP A 148 24.32 -29.61 10.02
C ASP A 148 23.29 -28.52 10.41
N GLN A 149 22.27 -28.86 11.19
CA GLN A 149 21.28 -27.94 11.76
C GLN A 149 21.02 -28.30 13.22
N LYS A 150 21.57 -27.51 14.16
CA LYS A 150 21.26 -27.65 15.58
C LYS A 150 19.95 -26.92 15.88
N THR A 151 19.00 -27.59 16.52
CA THR A 151 17.81 -26.93 17.09
C THR A 151 18.26 -25.90 18.13
N ILE A 152 17.83 -24.64 18.00
CA ILE A 152 18.17 -23.56 18.92
C ILE A 152 16.88 -23.12 19.63
N ILE A 153 16.86 -23.22 20.95
CA ILE A 153 15.79 -22.67 21.78
C ILE A 153 16.31 -21.49 22.59
N SER A 154 15.45 -20.47 22.76
CA SER A 154 15.80 -19.35 23.65
C SER A 154 15.90 -19.83 25.10
N THR A 155 16.79 -19.22 25.87
CA THR A 155 17.04 -19.53 27.28
C THR A 155 15.79 -19.40 28.16
N GLU A 156 14.91 -18.47 27.84
CA GLU A 156 13.66 -18.19 28.51
C GLU A 156 12.66 -19.32 28.30
N VAL A 157 12.52 -19.78 27.05
CA VAL A 157 11.69 -20.93 26.68
C VAL A 157 12.27 -22.23 27.27
N GLU A 158 13.60 -22.41 27.26
CA GLU A 158 14.25 -23.56 27.92
C GLU A 158 13.89 -23.61 29.41
N ARG A 159 14.02 -22.48 30.12
CA ARG A 159 13.69 -22.39 31.55
C ARG A 159 12.21 -22.75 31.81
N ALA A 160 11.31 -22.19 31.01
CA ALA A 160 9.88 -22.44 31.14
C ALA A 160 9.51 -23.91 30.91
N ILE A 161 10.03 -24.51 29.84
CA ILE A 161 9.78 -25.92 29.53
C ILE A 161 10.31 -26.82 30.64
N ARG A 162 11.52 -26.55 31.15
CA ARG A 162 12.10 -27.34 32.26
C ARG A 162 11.24 -27.30 33.53
N ASN A 163 10.64 -26.15 33.84
CA ASN A 163 9.70 -26.02 34.95
C ASN A 163 8.41 -26.82 34.69
N ILE A 164 7.88 -26.76 33.46
CA ILE A 164 6.70 -27.52 33.07
C ILE A 164 6.91 -29.04 33.17
N ILE A 165 8.01 -29.55 32.63
CA ILE A 165 8.27 -31.00 32.60
C ILE A 165 8.95 -31.50 33.89
N LYS A 166 9.20 -30.60 34.85
CA LYS A 166 9.86 -30.86 36.13
C LYS A 166 11.26 -31.50 35.98
N MET A 167 12.04 -31.04 34.99
CA MET A 167 13.40 -31.53 34.70
C MET A 167 14.45 -30.41 34.78
N ASN A 168 14.46 -29.73 35.93
CA ASN A 168 15.41 -28.67 36.25
C ASN A 168 16.82 -29.21 36.54
N PHE A 169 17.81 -28.33 36.45
CA PHE A 169 19.17 -28.65 36.90
C PHE A 169 19.20 -28.82 38.43
N TYR A 170 20.06 -29.70 38.92
CA TYR A 170 20.35 -29.81 40.35
C TYR A 170 21.85 -29.91 40.61
N ASN A 171 22.25 -29.59 41.84
CA ASN A 171 23.65 -29.65 42.27
C ASN A 171 23.88 -30.91 43.09
N LYS A 172 24.80 -31.77 42.64
CA LYS A 172 25.25 -32.95 43.39
C LYS A 172 26.61 -32.67 44.02
N LYS A 173 26.78 -33.00 45.30
CA LYS A 173 28.09 -32.91 45.97
C LYS A 173 29.03 -33.97 45.37
N ILE A 174 30.29 -33.60 45.16
CA ILE A 174 31.32 -34.54 44.71
C ILE A 174 31.91 -35.20 45.95
N ASP A 175 31.77 -36.53 46.06
CA ASP A 175 32.33 -37.28 47.18
C ASP A 175 33.87 -37.14 47.22
N GLY A 176 34.40 -36.84 48.41
CA GLY A 176 35.83 -36.69 48.66
C GLY A 176 36.41 -35.28 48.48
N VAL A 177 35.63 -34.27 48.07
CA VAL A 177 36.13 -32.88 47.94
C VAL A 177 35.21 -31.88 48.63
N LYS A 178 35.69 -31.22 49.70
CA LYS A 178 34.93 -30.16 50.39
C LYS A 178 34.61 -29.00 49.43
N ASN A 179 33.35 -28.53 49.48
CA ASN A 179 32.83 -27.35 48.78
C ASN A 179 32.83 -27.39 47.24
N LYS A 180 32.98 -28.56 46.59
CA LYS A 180 32.72 -28.70 45.14
C LYS A 180 31.40 -29.41 44.87
N THR A 181 30.53 -28.75 44.11
CA THR A 181 29.30 -29.31 43.56
C THR A 181 29.43 -29.47 42.04
N LYS A 182 28.83 -30.52 41.50
CA LYS A 182 28.66 -30.71 40.05
C LYS A 182 27.20 -30.37 39.70
N ARG A 183 27.01 -29.48 38.73
CA ARG A 183 25.69 -29.20 38.15
C ARG A 183 25.32 -30.35 37.22
N ILE A 184 24.16 -30.94 37.44
CA ILE A 184 23.63 -32.07 36.68
C ILE A 184 22.37 -31.65 35.93
N ASP A 185 22.26 -32.07 34.67
CA ASP A 185 21.09 -31.84 33.81
C ASP A 185 20.15 -33.04 33.88
N THR A 186 19.05 -32.90 34.62
CA THR A 186 18.04 -33.95 34.77
C THR A 186 17.46 -34.40 33.43
N ALA A 187 17.23 -33.48 32.49
CA ALA A 187 16.69 -33.84 31.18
C ALA A 187 17.68 -34.74 30.41
N LYS A 188 18.97 -34.45 30.52
CA LYS A 188 20.02 -35.27 29.91
C LYS A 188 20.13 -36.65 30.57
N GLU A 189 20.09 -36.73 31.90
CA GLU A 189 20.08 -38.01 32.61
C GLU A 189 18.88 -38.88 32.20
N LYS A 190 17.70 -38.29 32.02
CA LYS A 190 16.50 -39.01 31.59
C LYS A 190 16.60 -39.47 30.14
N LEU A 191 17.14 -38.64 29.25
CA LEU A 191 17.42 -39.02 27.87
C LEU A 191 18.39 -40.21 27.80
N ASP A 192 19.50 -40.15 28.53
CA ASP A 192 20.54 -41.19 28.51
C ASP A 192 20.03 -42.51 29.13
N LEU A 193 19.11 -42.44 30.10
CA LEU A 193 18.53 -43.62 30.76
C LEU A 193 17.44 -44.32 29.92
N PHE A 194 16.57 -43.56 29.27
CA PHE A 194 15.37 -44.11 28.61
C PHE A 194 15.41 -44.10 27.08
N GLY A 195 16.38 -43.39 26.49
CA GLY A 195 16.42 -43.13 25.05
C GLY A 195 15.39 -42.08 24.61
N PHE A 196 15.53 -41.61 23.37
CA PHE A 196 14.83 -40.42 22.87
C PHE A 196 13.29 -40.56 22.85
N VAL A 197 12.76 -41.69 22.38
CA VAL A 197 11.31 -41.91 22.24
C VAL A 197 10.60 -41.90 23.60
N GLU A 198 11.16 -42.62 24.57
CA GLU A 198 10.56 -42.68 25.92
C GLU A 198 10.79 -41.40 26.72
N PHE A 199 11.92 -40.71 26.50
CA PHE A 199 12.15 -39.38 27.05
C PHE A 199 11.09 -38.37 26.58
N LYS A 200 10.74 -38.37 25.29
CA LYS A 200 9.70 -37.50 24.72
C LYS A 200 8.33 -37.75 25.36
N LYS A 201 7.95 -39.03 25.53
CA LYS A 201 6.70 -39.41 26.24
C LYS A 201 6.72 -38.99 27.70
N LEU A 202 7.85 -39.19 28.40
CA LEU A 202 8.01 -38.79 29.80
C LEU A 202 7.88 -37.27 29.97
N ALA A 203 8.48 -36.50 29.06
CA ALA A 203 8.38 -35.04 29.08
C ALA A 203 6.92 -34.57 28.92
N LEU A 204 6.17 -35.11 27.96
CA LEU A 204 4.74 -34.81 27.79
C LEU A 204 3.89 -35.20 29.00
N ASN A 205 4.08 -36.41 29.53
CA ASN A 205 3.33 -36.88 30.69
C ASN A 205 3.58 -35.99 31.91
N ASN A 206 4.82 -35.57 32.14
CA ASN A 206 5.16 -34.65 33.22
C ASN A 206 4.58 -33.25 33.02
N ALA A 207 4.47 -32.80 31.77
CA ALA A 207 3.95 -31.48 31.45
C ALA A 207 2.48 -31.31 31.87
N ASN A 208 1.70 -32.39 31.89
CA ASN A 208 0.30 -32.43 32.28
C ASN A 208 -0.55 -31.33 31.61
N LEU A 209 -0.39 -31.17 30.28
CA LEU A 209 -0.91 -30.04 29.51
C LEU A 209 -2.43 -29.85 29.65
N GLN A 210 -3.19 -30.94 29.80
CA GLN A 210 -4.65 -30.91 29.93
C GLN A 210 -5.13 -30.25 31.23
N SER A 211 -4.28 -30.16 32.25
CA SER A 211 -4.59 -29.50 33.53
C SER A 211 -4.28 -28.01 33.56
N ARG A 212 -3.54 -27.51 32.56
CA ARG A 212 -3.03 -26.14 32.49
C ARG A 212 -4.04 -25.20 31.83
N ILE A 213 -5.20 -25.04 32.48
CA ILE A 213 -6.37 -24.33 31.93
C ILE A 213 -6.59 -22.93 32.51
N THR A 214 -5.79 -22.52 33.50
CA THR A 214 -5.98 -21.24 34.18
C THR A 214 -5.26 -20.13 33.42
N ASN A 215 -6.00 -19.07 33.12
CA ASN A 215 -5.49 -17.91 32.38
C ASN A 215 -5.52 -16.61 33.18
N LYS A 216 -6.15 -16.59 34.37
CA LYS A 216 -6.32 -15.39 35.20
C LYS A 216 -6.14 -15.72 36.67
N ILE A 217 -5.44 -14.84 37.39
CA ILE A 217 -5.32 -14.89 38.86
C ILE A 217 -5.53 -13.47 39.43
N GLU A 218 -6.43 -13.37 40.41
CA GLU A 218 -6.76 -12.11 41.09
C GLU A 218 -6.03 -11.99 42.42
N PHE A 219 -5.77 -10.75 42.85
CA PHE A 219 -5.20 -10.49 44.17
C PHE A 219 -6.11 -11.03 45.27
N ASP A 220 -5.56 -11.88 46.14
CA ASP A 220 -6.29 -12.63 47.17
C ASP A 220 -6.51 -11.85 48.49
N HIS A 221 -6.01 -10.61 48.56
CA HIS A 221 -6.04 -9.76 49.75
C HIS A 221 -5.35 -10.35 51.01
N GLN A 222 -4.51 -11.38 50.87
CA GLN A 222 -3.84 -12.01 52.03
C GLN A 222 -2.48 -11.39 52.37
N LYS A 223 -1.74 -10.96 51.34
CA LYS A 223 -0.42 -10.31 51.48
C LYS A 223 -0.51 -8.83 51.10
N ASN A 224 0.58 -8.10 51.29
CA ASN A 224 0.71 -6.78 50.67
C ASN A 224 0.59 -6.91 49.14
N GLU A 225 -0.18 -6.04 48.51
CA GLU A 225 -0.49 -6.12 47.07
C GLU A 225 0.75 -6.05 46.18
N GLN A 226 1.73 -5.20 46.51
CA GLN A 226 2.99 -5.11 45.77
C GLN A 226 3.82 -6.40 45.91
N GLU A 227 3.86 -6.97 47.12
CA GLU A 227 4.53 -8.26 47.35
C GLU A 227 3.84 -9.39 46.59
N TRP A 228 2.50 -9.38 46.55
CA TRP A 228 1.72 -10.33 45.75
C TRP A 228 2.02 -10.18 44.27
N ILE A 229 2.00 -8.96 43.71
CA ILE A 229 2.32 -8.71 42.29
C ILE A 229 3.69 -9.29 41.96
N LYS A 230 4.70 -8.98 42.78
CA LYS A 230 6.06 -9.43 42.56
C LYS A 230 6.19 -10.95 42.52
N ASN A 231 5.64 -11.61 43.53
CA ASN A 231 5.75 -13.06 43.67
C ASN A 231 4.94 -13.79 42.58
N THR A 232 3.70 -13.35 42.35
CA THR A 232 2.80 -13.98 41.38
C THR A 232 3.28 -13.75 39.94
N PHE A 233 3.74 -12.54 39.61
CA PHE A 233 4.34 -12.27 38.30
C PHE A 233 5.58 -13.14 38.06
N ALA A 234 6.49 -13.24 39.05
CA ALA A 234 7.67 -14.09 38.94
C ALA A 234 7.30 -15.57 38.74
N ALA A 235 6.32 -16.08 39.49
CA ALA A 235 5.84 -17.46 39.37
C ALA A 235 5.24 -17.75 37.98
N ILE A 236 4.44 -16.82 37.42
CA ILE A 236 3.89 -16.94 36.07
C ILE A 236 4.99 -16.86 35.00
N ASN A 237 5.89 -15.88 35.11
CA ASN A 237 6.97 -15.67 34.16
C ASN A 237 8.00 -16.82 34.13
N ASN A 238 8.16 -17.52 35.27
CA ASN A 238 8.95 -18.74 35.37
C ASN A 238 8.13 -20.01 35.08
N VAL A 239 6.81 -19.91 34.96
CA VAL A 239 5.91 -21.05 34.75
C VAL A 239 6.00 -22.09 35.89
N GLU A 240 5.99 -21.58 37.12
CA GLU A 240 6.06 -22.38 38.36
C GLU A 240 4.67 -22.84 38.83
N LEU A 241 3.60 -22.19 38.38
CA LEU A 241 2.22 -22.57 38.69
C LEU A 241 1.80 -23.77 37.82
N GLU A 242 1.24 -24.80 38.44
CA GLU A 242 0.92 -26.08 37.76
C GLU A 242 -0.28 -25.97 36.83
N GLU A 243 -1.18 -25.04 37.13
CA GLU A 243 -2.45 -24.79 36.43
C GLU A 243 -2.33 -23.79 35.27
N PHE A 244 -1.17 -23.15 35.09
CA PHE A 244 -0.91 -22.20 34.00
C PHE A 244 -0.07 -22.82 32.89
N ALA A 245 -0.38 -22.49 31.64
CA ALA A 245 0.47 -22.80 30.49
C ALA A 245 1.63 -21.79 30.36
N ILE A 246 2.54 -22.02 29.40
CA ILE A 246 3.53 -20.99 29.05
C ILE A 246 2.79 -19.78 28.47
N PRO A 247 3.02 -18.56 28.96
CA PRO A 247 2.37 -17.38 28.42
C PRO A 247 3.02 -16.93 27.10
N ARG A 248 2.21 -16.72 26.06
CA ARG A 248 2.57 -15.93 24.86
C ARG A 248 2.58 -14.44 25.15
N LYS A 249 1.74 -14.02 26.10
CA LYS A 249 1.64 -12.65 26.58
C LYS A 249 1.14 -12.61 28.02
N ILE A 250 1.60 -11.64 28.80
CA ILE A 250 1.10 -11.36 30.15
C ILE A 250 0.44 -9.98 30.16
N TYR A 251 -0.77 -9.90 30.70
CA TYR A 251 -1.47 -8.66 31.01
C TYR A 251 -1.46 -8.46 32.53
N LEU A 252 -0.83 -7.38 32.97
CA LEU A 252 -0.78 -6.98 34.38
C LEU A 252 -1.72 -5.78 34.58
N TYR A 253 -2.84 -6.03 35.24
CA TYR A 253 -3.78 -4.99 35.62
C TYR A 253 -3.51 -4.59 37.06
N LEU A 254 -3.33 -3.30 37.30
CA LEU A 254 -2.92 -2.75 38.58
C LEU A 254 -3.99 -1.80 39.13
N SER A 255 -4.33 -1.97 40.40
CA SER A 255 -5.25 -1.08 41.11
C SER A 255 -4.72 0.36 41.14
N TYR A 256 -5.65 1.32 41.22
CA TYR A 256 -5.28 2.73 41.38
C TYR A 256 -4.48 3.00 42.66
N ASP A 257 -4.65 2.17 43.69
CA ASP A 257 -3.91 2.26 44.94
C ASP A 257 -2.43 1.92 44.75
N VAL A 258 -2.12 0.83 44.04
CA VAL A 258 -0.73 0.47 43.66
C VAL A 258 -0.11 1.53 42.77
N LEU A 259 -0.92 2.14 41.90
CA LEU A 259 -0.49 3.18 40.97
C LEU A 259 -0.55 4.59 41.58
N SER A 260 -0.75 4.73 42.89
CA SER A 260 -0.78 6.05 43.54
C SER A 260 0.54 6.80 43.31
N GLY A 261 0.45 8.00 42.72
CA GLY A 261 1.61 8.80 42.31
C GLY A 261 2.33 8.32 41.05
N SER A 262 1.85 7.27 40.37
CA SER A 262 2.33 6.82 39.07
C SER A 262 1.68 7.60 37.93
N ASN A 263 2.44 7.83 36.87
CA ASN A 263 1.95 8.43 35.62
C ASN A 263 1.32 7.41 34.66
N LEU A 264 1.21 6.13 35.04
CA LEU A 264 0.71 5.07 34.16
C LEU A 264 -0.72 5.32 33.67
N SER A 265 -1.57 5.92 34.50
CA SER A 265 -2.97 6.24 34.16
C SER A 265 -3.12 7.25 33.03
N GLN A 266 -2.05 7.98 32.65
CA GLN A 266 -2.05 8.89 31.51
C GLN A 266 -2.02 8.15 30.15
N PHE A 267 -1.68 6.86 30.15
CA PHE A 267 -1.53 6.03 28.96
C PHE A 267 -2.63 4.95 28.91
N ASP A 268 -2.88 4.40 27.70
CA ASP A 268 -3.76 3.23 27.56
C ASP A 268 -3.09 1.99 28.17
N SER A 269 -1.81 1.84 27.85
CA SER A 269 -0.98 0.77 28.39
C SER A 269 0.51 1.05 28.20
N VAL A 270 1.31 0.40 29.04
CA VAL A 270 2.77 0.32 28.87
C VAL A 270 3.11 -1.10 28.44
N VAL A 271 3.87 -1.23 27.36
CA VAL A 271 4.23 -2.52 26.76
C VAL A 271 5.74 -2.74 26.90
N ASP A 272 6.12 -3.79 27.62
CA ASP A 272 7.48 -4.35 27.60
C ASP A 272 7.54 -5.41 26.51
N THR A 273 8.23 -5.11 25.41
CA THR A 273 8.34 -6.07 24.30
C THR A 273 9.43 -7.10 24.58
N LYS A 274 9.27 -8.30 24.01
CA LYS A 274 10.33 -9.30 24.03
C LYS A 274 11.59 -8.72 23.38
N GLY A 275 12.74 -8.87 24.04
CA GLY A 275 13.97 -8.24 23.57
C GLY A 275 14.40 -8.70 22.17
N LEU A 276 15.09 -7.80 21.47
CA LEU A 276 15.70 -8.07 20.16
C LEU A 276 16.94 -8.95 20.32
N ASP A 277 17.15 -9.86 19.38
CA ASP A 277 18.30 -10.76 19.29
C ASP A 277 19.03 -10.58 17.93
N GLU A 278 19.33 -11.65 17.20
CA GLU A 278 20.05 -11.60 15.93
C GLU A 278 19.19 -11.05 14.78
N ASN A 279 17.86 -11.19 14.84
CA ASN A 279 16.95 -10.64 13.83
C ASN A 279 16.10 -9.50 14.41
N PRO A 280 16.48 -8.22 14.19
CA PRO A 280 15.74 -7.08 14.73
C PRO A 280 14.39 -6.87 14.06
N ILE A 281 14.18 -7.31 12.81
CA ILE A 281 12.95 -7.07 12.05
C ILE A 281 11.98 -8.24 12.27
N ARG A 282 10.99 -8.01 13.15
CA ARG A 282 10.01 -9.04 13.54
C ARG A 282 8.57 -8.59 13.34
N LYS A 283 7.71 -9.53 12.91
CA LYS A 283 6.28 -9.31 12.66
C LYS A 283 5.52 -8.87 13.90
N ASP A 284 5.89 -9.37 15.08
CA ASP A 284 5.21 -9.03 16.33
C ASP A 284 5.46 -7.56 16.76
N LEU A 285 6.54 -6.93 16.29
CA LEU A 285 6.81 -5.50 16.53
C LEU A 285 6.09 -4.59 15.53
N GLN A 286 5.86 -5.09 14.31
CA GLN A 286 5.17 -4.36 13.24
C GLN A 286 3.82 -3.80 13.71
N LYS A 287 3.06 -4.58 14.50
CA LYS A 287 1.76 -4.17 15.03
C LYS A 287 1.80 -2.89 15.88
N TYR A 288 2.91 -2.61 16.58
CA TYR A 288 3.08 -1.38 17.36
C TYR A 288 3.60 -0.23 16.51
N ILE A 289 4.58 -0.55 15.67
CA ILE A 289 5.25 0.44 14.81
C ILE A 289 4.25 1.06 13.83
N GLU A 290 3.35 0.25 13.25
CA GLU A 290 2.34 0.71 12.29
C GLU A 290 1.07 1.25 12.96
N SER A 291 0.83 0.95 14.24
CA SER A 291 -0.40 1.40 14.90
C SER A 291 -0.38 2.90 15.18
N GLN A 292 -1.46 3.58 14.82
CA GLN A 292 -1.58 5.02 15.04
C GLN A 292 -1.72 5.40 16.53
N ASP A 293 -2.07 4.46 17.41
CA ASP A 293 -2.30 4.66 18.84
C ASP A 293 -1.10 4.34 19.73
N THR A 294 0.08 4.13 19.15
CA THR A 294 1.27 3.72 19.89
C THR A 294 2.43 4.71 19.73
N ILE A 295 3.14 5.00 20.81
CA ILE A 295 4.44 5.69 20.80
C ILE A 295 5.51 4.63 21.02
N CYS A 296 6.49 4.56 20.11
CA CYS A 296 7.53 3.54 20.13
C CYS A 296 8.81 4.11 20.76
N LEU A 297 9.22 3.54 21.90
CA LEU A 297 10.47 3.88 22.60
C LEU A 297 11.53 2.84 22.24
N PHE A 298 12.43 3.22 21.35
CA PHE A 298 13.59 2.43 20.96
C PHE A 298 14.69 2.57 22.01
N VAL A 299 14.76 1.59 22.89
CA VAL A 299 15.67 1.55 24.03
C VAL A 299 17.07 1.13 23.58
N THR A 300 18.08 1.92 23.94
CA THR A 300 19.48 1.69 23.61
C THR A 300 20.39 2.03 24.80
N PRO A 301 21.51 1.32 25.01
CA PRO A 301 22.50 1.70 26.02
C PRO A 301 23.21 3.00 25.63
N PHE A 302 23.70 3.75 26.61
CA PHE A 302 24.37 5.05 26.40
C PHE A 302 25.58 5.00 25.49
N ASN A 303 26.55 4.11 25.78
CA ASN A 303 27.83 4.08 25.07
C ASN A 303 27.71 3.72 23.58
N ASP A 304 26.70 2.93 23.22
CA ASP A 304 26.47 2.47 21.85
C ASP A 304 25.26 3.15 21.19
N ALA A 305 24.69 4.20 21.78
CA ALA A 305 23.46 4.83 21.32
C ALA A 305 23.60 5.49 19.93
N PRO A 306 22.69 5.23 18.97
CA PRO A 306 21.73 4.13 18.94
C PRO A 306 22.42 2.81 18.54
N GLU A 307 22.17 1.71 19.25
CA GLU A 307 22.84 0.43 18.99
C GLU A 307 22.47 -0.16 17.61
N ALA A 308 23.27 -1.09 17.10
CA ALA A 308 23.12 -1.62 15.73
C ALA A 308 21.73 -2.17 15.41
N ASN A 309 21.13 -2.93 16.33
CA ASN A 309 19.78 -3.49 16.14
C ASN A 309 18.71 -2.41 16.07
N ILE A 310 18.81 -1.37 16.89
CA ILE A 310 17.91 -0.21 16.86
C ILE A 310 18.09 0.57 15.56
N ARG A 311 19.33 0.81 15.11
CA ARG A 311 19.59 1.45 13.81
C ARG A 311 18.98 0.68 12.65
N ASN A 312 19.14 -0.64 12.63
CA ASN A 312 18.57 -1.49 11.60
C ASN A 312 17.04 -1.46 11.62
N LEU A 313 16.43 -1.51 12.81
CA LEU A 313 14.98 -1.49 12.97
C LEU A 313 14.37 -0.15 12.54
N ILE A 314 14.88 0.96 13.08
CA ILE A 314 14.42 2.32 12.73
C ILE A 314 14.68 2.58 11.24
N GLY A 315 15.88 2.23 10.76
CA GLY A 315 16.25 2.37 9.36
C GLY A 315 15.30 1.62 8.43
N TYR A 316 14.97 0.37 8.74
CA TYR A 316 14.00 -0.40 7.95
C TYR A 316 12.64 0.30 7.86
N TYR A 317 12.06 0.71 9.00
CA TYR A 317 10.71 1.29 8.98
C TYR A 317 10.63 2.72 8.44
N LEU A 318 11.64 3.56 8.71
CA LEU A 318 11.66 4.94 8.22
C LEU A 318 12.09 5.07 6.75
N THR A 319 12.85 4.11 6.20
CA THR A 319 13.25 4.13 4.77
C THR A 319 12.27 3.42 3.86
N SER A 320 11.60 2.34 4.32
CA SER A 320 10.77 1.47 3.47
C SER A 320 9.29 1.86 3.40
N LYS A 321 8.76 2.53 4.43
CA LYS A 321 7.37 2.99 4.50
C LYS A 321 7.40 4.46 4.90
N SER A 322 6.91 5.32 4.01
CA SER A 322 6.68 6.78 4.09
C SER A 322 6.91 7.52 5.42
N LYS A 323 7.08 8.85 5.34
CA LYS A 323 7.21 9.80 6.46
C LYS A 323 6.07 9.77 7.50
N ASP A 324 5.13 8.82 7.48
CA ASP A 324 3.95 8.80 8.36
C ASP A 324 4.21 8.30 9.80
N PHE A 325 5.42 7.80 10.10
CA PHE A 325 5.70 7.17 11.41
C PHE A 325 6.70 7.92 12.29
N HIS A 326 7.53 8.78 11.70
CA HIS A 326 8.69 9.40 12.37
C HIS A 326 8.34 10.22 13.62
N HIS A 327 7.18 10.90 13.63
CA HIS A 327 6.72 11.72 14.75
C HIS A 327 6.29 10.94 15.99
N ARG A 328 6.24 9.60 15.94
CA ARG A 328 5.89 8.74 17.10
C ARG A 328 7.07 7.93 17.64
N PHE A 329 8.23 8.07 17.02
CA PHE A 329 9.41 7.30 17.37
C PHE A 329 10.26 8.10 18.33
N VAL A 330 10.63 7.46 19.43
CA VAL A 330 11.47 8.01 20.48
C VAL A 330 12.67 7.10 20.63
N THR A 331 13.88 7.67 20.63
CA THR A 331 15.08 6.93 20.99
C THR A 331 15.31 7.15 22.47
N LEU A 332 15.13 6.10 23.28
CA LEU A 332 15.36 6.13 24.71
C LEU A 332 16.77 5.61 25.02
N VAL A 333 17.65 6.52 25.38
CA VAL A 333 19.01 6.19 25.81
C VAL A 333 19.01 5.96 27.32
N LEU A 334 19.62 4.86 27.76
CA LEU A 334 19.74 4.53 29.18
C LEU A 334 21.18 4.68 29.66
N PRO A 335 21.54 5.79 30.33
CA PRO A 335 22.80 5.91 31.04
C PRO A 335 22.89 4.93 32.21
N HIS A 336 24.11 4.51 32.51
CA HIS A 336 24.41 3.71 33.69
C HIS A 336 25.55 4.32 34.47
N LYS A 337 25.27 4.72 35.72
CA LYS A 337 26.25 5.36 36.60
C LYS A 337 26.87 6.57 35.88
N ASN A 338 28.12 6.87 36.17
CA ASN A 338 28.91 8.02 35.69
C ASN A 338 29.26 7.99 34.19
N GLN A 339 28.53 7.24 33.34
CA GLN A 339 28.80 7.18 31.90
C GLN A 339 28.75 8.55 31.22
N PRO A 340 27.76 9.43 31.49
CA PRO A 340 27.74 10.78 30.91
C PRO A 340 28.94 11.64 31.33
N GLU A 341 29.38 11.54 32.59
CA GLU A 341 30.54 12.28 33.14
C GLU A 341 31.89 11.80 32.56
N GLN A 342 31.89 10.67 31.86
CA GLN A 342 33.08 10.09 31.21
C GLN A 342 33.16 10.42 29.72
N VAL A 343 32.17 11.14 29.18
CA VAL A 343 32.18 11.54 27.77
C VAL A 343 33.32 12.51 27.52
N ASN A 344 34.07 12.31 26.44
CA ASN A 344 35.17 13.21 26.07
C ASN A 344 34.63 14.63 25.82
N GLY A 345 35.17 15.62 26.54
CA GLY A 345 34.75 17.02 26.41
C GLY A 345 33.61 17.46 27.33
N CYS A 346 33.14 16.61 28.25
CA CYS A 346 32.14 17.01 29.26
C CYS A 346 32.73 17.55 30.56
N ASP A 347 34.04 17.44 30.77
CA ASP A 347 34.74 17.89 32.00
C ASP A 347 34.13 17.35 33.32
N GLY A 348 33.52 16.17 33.28
CA GLY A 348 32.86 15.55 34.42
C GLY A 348 31.43 16.02 34.68
N ASP A 349 30.86 16.86 33.81
CA ASP A 349 29.49 17.35 33.90
C ASP A 349 28.50 16.39 33.21
N TRP A 350 27.49 15.94 33.97
CA TRP A 350 26.49 14.98 33.50
C TRP A 350 25.69 15.52 32.32
N ASP A 351 25.11 16.72 32.46
CA ASP A 351 24.18 17.28 31.47
C ASP A 351 24.90 17.60 30.16
N THR A 352 26.15 18.09 30.24
CA THR A 352 27.02 18.26 29.07
C THR A 352 27.30 16.93 28.37
N GLY A 353 27.59 15.87 29.13
CA GLY A 353 27.78 14.52 28.59
C GLY A 353 26.55 13.97 27.87
N ILE A 354 25.35 14.20 28.43
CA ILE A 354 24.07 13.86 27.80
C ILE A 354 23.90 14.63 26.48
N GLN A 355 24.17 15.93 26.48
CA GLN A 355 24.01 16.78 25.29
C GLN A 355 24.94 16.35 24.15
N ILE A 356 26.21 16.07 24.46
CA ILE A 356 27.18 15.53 23.47
C ILE A 356 26.64 14.23 22.87
N ARG A 357 26.20 13.29 23.72
CA ARG A 357 25.65 12.02 23.24
C ARG A 357 24.40 12.21 22.37
N LYS A 358 23.54 13.17 22.72
CA LYS A 358 22.34 13.51 21.95
C LYS A 358 22.69 13.96 20.53
N GLU A 359 23.73 14.79 20.38
CA GLU A 359 24.23 15.25 19.08
C GLU A 359 24.90 14.14 18.26
N GLU A 360 25.60 13.21 18.92
CA GLU A 360 26.17 12.02 18.27
C GLU A 360 25.07 11.10 17.71
N VAL A 361 24.00 10.86 18.48
CA VAL A 361 22.84 10.09 18.03
C VAL A 361 22.17 10.77 16.84
N GLN A 362 21.96 12.08 16.90
CA GLN A 362 21.37 12.84 15.80
C GLN A 362 22.23 12.76 14.53
N THR A 363 23.55 12.89 14.68
CA THR A 363 24.51 12.77 13.57
C THR A 363 24.45 11.37 12.94
N THR A 364 24.33 10.33 13.76
CA THR A 364 24.16 8.96 13.30
C THR A 364 22.89 8.80 12.45
N PHE A 365 21.76 9.35 12.88
CA PHE A 365 20.51 9.29 12.09
C PHE A 365 20.60 10.10 10.79
N ARG A 366 21.22 11.28 10.81
CA ARG A 366 21.45 12.07 9.58
C ARG A 366 22.31 11.31 8.56
N ASN A 367 23.36 10.63 9.01
CA ASN A 367 24.21 9.81 8.14
C ASN A 367 23.46 8.61 7.52
N LEU A 368 22.37 8.17 8.15
CA LEU A 368 21.46 7.14 7.62
C LEU A 368 20.34 7.73 6.74
N ASN A 369 20.37 9.04 6.44
CA ASN A 369 19.31 9.78 5.74
C ASN A 369 17.94 9.66 6.42
N LEU A 370 17.93 9.60 7.76
CA LEU A 370 16.71 9.53 8.56
C LEU A 370 16.37 10.91 9.12
N ASP A 371 15.15 11.36 8.85
CA ASP A 371 14.58 12.59 9.41
C ASP A 371 14.00 12.25 10.80
N PHE A 372 14.76 12.56 11.85
CA PHE A 372 14.44 12.23 13.24
C PHE A 372 14.45 13.49 14.10
N PHE A 373 13.39 13.69 14.90
CA PHE A 373 13.29 14.84 15.79
C PHE A 373 14.32 14.74 16.92
N LEU A 374 15.13 15.79 17.08
CA LEU A 374 16.16 15.85 18.12
C LEU A 374 15.55 15.72 19.51
N GLU A 375 14.37 16.30 19.72
CA GLU A 375 13.64 16.26 20.98
C GLU A 375 13.05 14.87 21.28
N ASN A 376 12.97 13.99 20.29
CA ASN A 376 12.56 12.59 20.50
C ASN A 376 13.74 11.70 20.92
N ILE A 377 14.94 12.25 21.12
CA ILE A 377 16.07 11.55 21.73
C ILE A 377 16.06 11.88 23.22
N LEU A 378 15.57 10.92 24.01
CA LEU A 378 15.38 11.05 25.45
C LEU A 378 16.41 10.23 26.21
N PHE A 379 16.73 10.66 27.42
CA PHE A 379 17.65 9.98 28.32
C PHE A 379 16.94 9.70 29.64
N TYR A 380 17.14 8.50 30.19
CA TYR A 380 16.60 8.15 31.51
C TYR A 380 17.54 7.18 32.24
N ASP A 381 18.00 7.56 33.43
CA ASP A 381 18.74 6.66 34.31
C ASP A 381 17.88 6.32 35.53
N ALA A 382 17.42 5.06 35.56
CA ALA A 382 16.58 4.52 36.63
C ALA A 382 17.22 4.61 38.02
N PHE A 383 18.55 4.77 38.12
CA PHE A 383 19.28 4.81 39.38
C PHE A 383 19.95 6.17 39.67
N ARG A 384 19.75 7.20 38.83
CA ARG A 384 20.45 8.51 38.92
C ARG A 384 20.49 9.09 40.33
N TYR A 385 19.36 9.06 41.03
CA TYR A 385 19.20 9.67 42.34
C TYR A 385 19.17 8.67 43.50
N TYR A 386 19.42 7.37 43.25
CA TYR A 386 19.37 6.34 44.28
C TYR A 386 20.76 6.07 44.87
N GLY A 387 20.81 5.80 46.18
CA GLY A 387 22.04 5.47 46.89
C GLY A 387 22.87 6.67 47.35
N ASP A 388 22.37 7.88 47.17
CA ASP A 388 22.94 9.13 47.68
C ASP A 388 21.92 9.81 48.61
N ASP A 389 22.34 10.14 49.83
CA ASP A 389 21.50 10.75 50.87
C ASP A 389 21.13 12.21 50.55
N ILE A 390 21.75 12.81 49.53
CA ILE A 390 21.48 14.19 49.10
C ILE A 390 20.12 14.29 48.39
N TYR A 391 19.68 13.24 47.71
CA TYR A 391 18.45 13.28 46.92
C TYR A 391 17.24 12.78 47.71
N THR A 392 16.11 13.42 47.44
CA THR A 392 14.82 13.09 48.08
C THR A 392 13.87 12.43 47.08
N LYS A 393 12.73 11.95 47.60
CA LYS A 393 11.67 11.32 46.80
C LYS A 393 11.12 12.27 45.74
N GLU A 394 11.12 13.56 46.06
CA GLU A 394 10.64 14.63 45.19
C GLU A 394 11.51 14.79 43.94
N TYR A 395 12.85 14.66 44.05
CA TYR A 395 13.75 14.70 42.89
C TYR A 395 13.50 13.54 41.94
N VAL A 396 13.36 12.32 42.48
CA VAL A 396 13.03 11.12 41.69
C VAL A 396 11.69 11.28 40.97
N GLN A 397 10.69 11.85 41.65
CA GLN A 397 9.37 12.07 41.05
C GLN A 397 9.41 13.19 40.00
N ALA A 398 10.20 14.25 40.22
CA ALA A 398 10.38 15.34 39.26
C ALA A 398 11.00 14.83 37.95
N ASP A 399 12.05 14.03 38.02
CA ASP A 399 12.73 13.46 36.85
C ASP A 399 11.80 12.52 36.04
N LYS A 400 10.98 11.73 36.73
CA LYS A 400 9.92 10.93 36.09
C LYS A 400 8.89 11.80 35.40
N ASN A 401 8.44 12.88 36.06
CA ASN A 401 7.46 13.79 35.49
C ASN A 401 8.00 14.50 34.26
N GLU A 402 9.27 14.93 34.28
CA GLU A 402 9.97 15.51 33.12
C GLU A 402 10.02 14.54 31.95
N PHE A 403 10.36 13.26 32.19
CA PHE A 403 10.32 12.25 31.14
C PHE A 403 8.91 12.06 30.55
N ILE A 404 7.88 12.04 31.40
CA ILE A 404 6.49 11.88 30.97
C ILE A 404 5.99 13.11 30.20
N GLU A 405 6.39 14.30 30.61
CA GLU A 405 6.13 15.55 29.90
C GLU A 405 6.78 15.53 28.51
N ALA A 406 8.04 15.08 28.40
CA ALA A 406 8.69 14.91 27.10
C ALA A 406 7.95 13.92 26.17
N ILE A 407 7.34 12.86 26.71
CA ILE A 407 6.47 11.96 25.93
C ILE A 407 5.15 12.64 25.54
N ALA A 408 4.57 13.46 26.41
CA ALA A 408 3.38 14.26 26.08
C ALA A 408 3.67 15.25 24.94
N ASP A 409 4.85 15.87 24.93
CA ASP A 409 5.29 16.78 23.86
C ASP A 409 5.41 16.07 22.50
N VAL A 410 5.77 14.79 22.48
CA VAL A 410 5.75 13.98 21.24
C VAL A 410 4.33 13.88 20.68
N VAL A 411 3.34 13.67 21.55
CA VAL A 411 1.92 13.61 21.18
C VAL A 411 1.41 14.96 20.71
N GLU A 412 1.71 16.04 21.43
CA GLU A 412 1.29 17.40 21.07
C GLU A 412 1.88 17.81 19.72
N ARG A 413 3.17 17.58 19.50
CA ARG A 413 3.84 17.90 18.23
C ARG A 413 3.23 17.15 17.07
N ARG A 414 2.90 15.87 17.25
CA ARG A 414 2.15 15.10 16.25
C ARG A 414 0.81 15.76 15.93
N GLN A 415 0.05 16.15 16.96
CA GLN A 415 -1.24 16.81 16.76
C GLN A 415 -1.06 18.10 15.95
N ASN A 416 -0.08 18.93 16.30
CA ASN A 416 0.23 20.16 15.58
C ASN A 416 0.58 19.92 14.10
N ILE A 417 1.39 18.91 13.79
CA ILE A 417 1.71 18.52 12.40
C ILE A 417 0.42 18.17 11.63
N LEU A 418 -0.50 17.41 12.24
CA LEU A 418 -1.75 17.01 11.60
C LEU A 418 -2.72 18.18 11.44
N LEU A 419 -2.75 19.10 12.41
CA LEU A 419 -3.53 20.34 12.31
C LEU A 419 -3.02 21.24 11.17
N ASP A 420 -1.71 21.34 10.99
CA ASP A 420 -1.13 22.06 9.86
C ASP A 420 -1.39 21.33 8.53
N GLU A 421 -1.46 20.00 8.53
CA GLU A 421 -1.89 19.24 7.36
C GLU A 421 -3.34 19.55 6.96
N ILE A 422 -4.26 19.70 7.93
CA ILE A 422 -5.65 20.13 7.66
C ILE A 422 -5.67 21.50 6.97
N LYS A 423 -4.88 22.48 7.46
CA LYS A 423 -4.76 23.79 6.80
C LYS A 423 -4.25 23.67 5.37
N ASN A 424 -3.21 22.86 5.15
CA ASN A 424 -2.69 22.58 3.80
C ASN A 424 -3.75 21.93 2.89
N ILE A 425 -4.58 21.03 3.42
CA ILE A 425 -5.69 20.43 2.67
C ILE A 425 -6.72 21.51 2.30
N GLN A 426 -7.06 22.42 3.23
CA GLN A 426 -7.98 23.53 3.00
C GLN A 426 -7.46 24.53 1.96
N GLU A 427 -6.18 24.90 2.03
CA GLU A 427 -5.53 25.76 1.03
C GLU A 427 -5.54 25.10 -0.35
N ASN A 428 -5.17 23.82 -0.42
CA ASN A 428 -5.21 23.06 -1.68
C ASN A 428 -6.63 22.93 -2.22
N PHE A 429 -7.64 22.73 -1.37
CA PHE A 429 -9.04 22.72 -1.77
C PHE A 429 -9.46 24.07 -2.37
N THR A 430 -9.05 25.17 -1.75
CA THR A 430 -9.30 26.53 -2.26
C THR A 430 -8.67 26.72 -3.64
N ARG A 431 -7.43 26.25 -3.83
CA ARG A 431 -6.75 26.27 -5.14
C ARG A 431 -7.49 25.46 -6.19
N ILE A 432 -7.91 24.24 -5.88
CA ILE A 432 -8.70 23.38 -6.79
C ILE A 432 -10.01 24.09 -7.18
N LYS A 433 -10.72 24.69 -6.23
CA LYS A 433 -11.96 25.44 -6.48
C LYS A 433 -11.75 26.64 -7.39
N ASN A 434 -10.57 27.25 -7.36
CA ASN A 434 -10.20 28.38 -8.21
C ASN A 434 -9.64 27.97 -9.59
N GLY A 435 -9.51 26.67 -9.87
CA GLY A 435 -9.04 26.15 -11.16
C GLY A 435 -7.57 25.71 -11.19
N ASP A 436 -6.82 25.85 -10.08
CA ASP A 436 -5.39 25.50 -9.98
C ASP A 436 -5.19 24.05 -9.48
N ALA A 437 -6.02 23.14 -9.96
CA ALA A 437 -6.05 21.76 -9.48
C ALA A 437 -4.92 20.88 -10.04
N LEU A 438 -4.43 21.23 -11.23
CA LEU A 438 -3.43 20.46 -11.97
C LEU A 438 -2.03 21.01 -11.70
N THR A 439 -1.07 20.11 -11.58
CA THR A 439 0.35 20.44 -11.54
C THR A 439 0.83 20.93 -12.91
N ILE A 440 1.95 21.66 -12.93
CA ILE A 440 2.57 22.16 -14.16
C ILE A 440 2.90 21.00 -15.12
N ALA A 441 3.29 19.84 -14.60
CA ALA A 441 3.60 18.67 -15.41
C ALA A 441 2.33 18.08 -16.07
N GLU A 442 1.24 17.96 -15.31
CA GLU A 442 -0.05 17.49 -15.83
C GLU A 442 -0.62 18.43 -16.87
N ILE A 443 -0.56 19.75 -16.63
CA ILE A 443 -0.99 20.78 -17.59
C ILE A 443 -0.22 20.60 -18.91
N LYS A 444 1.12 20.52 -18.85
CA LYS A 444 1.96 20.34 -20.05
C LYS A 444 1.66 19.06 -20.81
N ALA A 445 1.42 17.95 -20.08
CA ALA A 445 1.07 16.67 -20.71
C ALA A 445 -0.27 16.75 -21.45
N ILE A 446 -1.28 17.36 -20.81
CA ILE A 446 -2.61 17.59 -21.39
C ILE A 446 -2.53 18.53 -22.60
N GLU A 447 -1.83 19.66 -22.49
CA GLU A 447 -1.64 20.62 -23.58
C GLU A 447 -0.94 19.98 -24.78
N ASN A 448 0.12 19.18 -24.53
CA ASN A 448 0.82 18.45 -25.59
C ASN A 448 -0.10 17.43 -26.29
N ALA A 449 -0.90 16.68 -25.53
CA ALA A 449 -1.87 15.75 -26.10
C ALA A 449 -2.93 16.48 -26.95
N ILE A 450 -3.50 17.58 -26.44
CA ILE A 450 -4.45 18.43 -27.16
C ILE A 450 -3.82 18.94 -28.47
N GLN A 451 -2.58 19.43 -28.42
CA GLN A 451 -1.91 19.96 -29.61
C GLN A 451 -1.66 18.86 -30.65
N ARG A 452 -1.18 17.69 -30.25
CA ARG A 452 -0.98 16.55 -31.16
C ARG A 452 -2.30 16.08 -31.79
N ILE A 453 -3.39 16.07 -31.03
CA ILE A 453 -4.73 15.76 -31.56
C ILE A 453 -5.18 16.84 -32.56
N LYS A 454 -4.95 18.13 -32.25
CA LYS A 454 -5.24 19.25 -33.17
C LYS A 454 -4.43 19.17 -34.46
N ASP A 455 -3.18 18.74 -34.38
CA ASP A 455 -2.31 18.56 -35.56
C ASP A 455 -2.85 17.46 -36.50
N LEU A 456 -3.51 16.45 -35.93
CA LEU A 456 -4.20 15.38 -36.67
C LEU A 456 -5.60 15.76 -37.18
N ARG A 457 -6.11 16.97 -36.88
CA ARG A 457 -7.41 17.45 -37.40
C ARG A 457 -7.40 17.53 -38.93
N ASP A 458 -6.29 17.98 -39.50
CA ASP A 458 -6.09 18.03 -40.94
C ASP A 458 -5.58 16.68 -41.45
N LEU A 459 -6.52 15.79 -41.78
CA LEU A 459 -6.22 14.45 -42.26
C LEU A 459 -5.40 14.45 -43.56
N SER A 460 -5.43 15.53 -44.35
CA SER A 460 -4.71 15.59 -45.64
C SER A 460 -3.19 15.50 -45.49
N LYS A 461 -2.65 15.86 -44.31
CA LYS A 461 -1.24 15.70 -43.97
C LYS A 461 -0.84 14.25 -43.76
N SER A 462 -1.76 13.44 -43.25
CA SER A 462 -1.51 12.03 -42.89
C SER A 462 -1.99 11.05 -43.96
N VAL A 463 -2.99 11.45 -44.77
CA VAL A 463 -3.56 10.66 -45.85
C VAL A 463 -3.47 11.45 -47.15
N PRO A 464 -2.43 11.19 -47.97
CA PRO A 464 -2.24 11.89 -49.22
C PRO A 464 -3.42 11.69 -50.19
N SER A 465 -3.77 12.74 -50.94
CA SER A 465 -4.84 12.69 -51.95
C SER A 465 -4.66 11.60 -53.01
N HIS A 466 -3.42 11.15 -53.26
CA HIS A 466 -3.17 10.08 -54.23
C HIS A 466 -3.74 8.72 -53.79
N ASN A 467 -3.93 8.48 -52.48
CA ASN A 467 -4.53 7.25 -51.95
C ASN A 467 -5.98 7.07 -52.41
N PHE A 468 -6.68 8.17 -52.68
CA PHE A 468 -8.05 8.16 -53.17
C PHE A 468 -8.15 8.09 -54.70
N LYS A 469 -7.04 8.32 -55.40
CA LYS A 469 -6.99 8.38 -56.87
C LYS A 469 -6.60 7.02 -57.44
N ASP A 470 -6.95 6.81 -58.71
CA ASP A 470 -6.55 5.63 -59.48
C ASP A 470 -5.13 5.79 -60.04
N GLN A 471 -4.14 5.97 -59.16
CA GLN A 471 -2.74 6.18 -59.53
C GLN A 471 -1.81 5.35 -58.62
N GLY A 472 -0.86 4.60 -59.21
CA GLY A 472 0.11 3.78 -58.47
C GLY A 472 -0.32 2.33 -58.24
N GLN A 473 0.25 1.67 -57.23
CA GLN A 473 -0.07 0.27 -56.88
C GLN A 473 -1.39 0.11 -56.12
N ASP A 474 -1.84 1.15 -55.42
CA ASP A 474 -3.12 1.18 -54.73
C ASP A 474 -4.17 1.85 -55.64
N LYS A 475 -5.23 1.10 -55.95
CA LYS A 475 -6.35 1.57 -56.78
C LYS A 475 -7.33 2.40 -55.93
N GLY A 476 -7.88 3.46 -56.52
CA GLY A 476 -8.90 4.31 -55.90
C GLY A 476 -10.23 3.57 -55.75
N PHE A 477 -11.19 4.23 -55.08
CA PHE A 477 -12.48 3.65 -54.76
C PHE A 477 -13.23 3.15 -56.01
N VAL A 478 -13.32 3.97 -57.06
CA VAL A 478 -14.06 3.62 -58.28
C VAL A 478 -13.47 2.36 -58.92
N THR A 479 -12.15 2.28 -59.10
CA THR A 479 -11.54 1.08 -59.70
C THR A 479 -11.71 -0.14 -58.80
N LYS A 480 -11.53 -0.02 -57.47
CA LYS A 480 -11.75 -1.15 -56.55
C LYS A 480 -13.19 -1.65 -56.59
N TYR A 481 -14.16 -0.73 -56.62
CA TYR A 481 -15.56 -1.09 -56.73
C TYR A 481 -15.88 -1.75 -58.08
N VAL A 482 -15.39 -1.20 -59.19
CA VAL A 482 -15.60 -1.78 -60.52
C VAL A 482 -14.96 -3.17 -60.64
N GLU A 483 -13.81 -3.41 -60.02
CA GLU A 483 -13.20 -4.75 -59.93
C GLU A 483 -14.01 -5.72 -59.09
N HIS A 484 -14.58 -5.23 -57.99
CA HIS A 484 -15.53 -5.98 -57.20
C HIS A 484 -16.76 -6.36 -58.04
N TYR A 485 -17.37 -5.41 -58.76
CA TYR A 485 -18.53 -5.64 -59.63
C TYR A 485 -18.22 -6.55 -60.82
N ARG A 486 -17.01 -6.44 -61.40
CA ARG A 486 -16.51 -7.34 -62.46
C ARG A 486 -16.58 -8.79 -62.02
N THR A 487 -16.13 -9.06 -60.80
CA THR A 487 -16.02 -10.42 -60.23
C THR A 487 -17.28 -10.88 -59.50
N ASN A 488 -18.13 -9.95 -59.04
CA ASN A 488 -19.33 -10.24 -58.25
C ASN A 488 -20.50 -9.35 -58.71
N PRO A 489 -21.55 -9.91 -59.36
CA PRO A 489 -21.73 -11.32 -59.70
C PRO A 489 -20.97 -11.76 -60.96
N LYS A 490 -20.40 -12.98 -60.95
CA LYS A 490 -19.68 -13.55 -62.12
C LYS A 490 -20.58 -13.71 -63.35
N ALA A 491 -21.83 -14.10 -63.15
CA ALA A 491 -22.73 -14.46 -64.24
C ALA A 491 -23.33 -13.23 -64.91
N TRP A 492 -23.17 -13.13 -66.23
CA TRP A 492 -23.64 -11.99 -67.03
C TRP A 492 -25.16 -11.79 -66.94
N ASN A 493 -25.94 -12.87 -66.82
CA ASN A 493 -27.40 -12.83 -66.68
C ASN A 493 -27.85 -12.16 -65.37
N THR A 494 -27.05 -12.32 -64.30
CA THR A 494 -27.31 -11.68 -63.01
C THR A 494 -26.99 -10.18 -63.10
N LYS A 495 -25.87 -9.81 -63.74
CA LYS A 495 -25.55 -8.39 -64.02
C LYS A 495 -26.65 -7.73 -64.85
N HIS A 496 -27.15 -8.41 -65.88
CA HIS A 496 -28.26 -7.88 -66.67
C HIS A 496 -29.52 -7.67 -65.84
N ALA A 497 -29.87 -8.62 -64.96
CA ALA A 497 -31.01 -8.47 -64.05
C ALA A 497 -30.84 -7.28 -63.08
N ILE A 498 -29.62 -7.02 -62.59
CA ILE A 498 -29.30 -5.83 -61.80
C ILE A 498 -29.55 -4.55 -62.62
N HIS A 499 -29.12 -4.52 -63.89
CA HIS A 499 -29.28 -3.34 -64.75
C HIS A 499 -30.76 -3.05 -65.09
N SER A 500 -31.53 -4.10 -65.41
CA SER A 500 -32.97 -3.99 -65.70
C SER A 500 -33.79 -3.51 -64.49
N ASN A 501 -33.24 -3.62 -63.29
CA ASN A 501 -33.84 -3.16 -62.04
C ASN A 501 -33.03 -2.01 -61.42
N PHE A 502 -32.29 -1.26 -62.24
CA PHE A 502 -31.61 -0.01 -61.87
C PHE A 502 -30.70 -0.11 -60.64
N GLY A 503 -30.00 -1.24 -60.50
CA GLY A 503 -29.01 -1.47 -59.45
C GLY A 503 -29.46 -2.38 -58.31
N TYR A 504 -30.74 -2.78 -58.26
CA TYR A 504 -31.27 -3.68 -57.24
C TYR A 504 -31.66 -5.03 -57.83
N TYR A 505 -31.30 -6.14 -57.19
CA TYR A 505 -31.78 -7.46 -57.60
C TYR A 505 -32.22 -8.26 -56.38
N ASP A 506 -33.49 -8.05 -56.03
CA ASP A 506 -34.16 -8.64 -54.85
C ASP A 506 -34.04 -10.17 -54.75
N PRO A 507 -34.22 -10.97 -55.83
CA PRO A 507 -34.11 -12.44 -55.74
C PRO A 507 -32.74 -12.97 -55.27
N LYS A 508 -31.67 -12.18 -55.35
CA LYS A 508 -30.35 -12.51 -54.79
C LYS A 508 -29.88 -11.51 -53.74
N ASN A 509 -30.75 -10.61 -53.28
CA ASN A 509 -30.46 -9.55 -52.34
C ASN A 509 -29.20 -8.75 -52.72
N ILE A 510 -29.07 -8.38 -53.99
CA ILE A 510 -27.95 -7.58 -54.48
C ILE A 510 -28.38 -6.11 -54.55
N ASP A 511 -27.61 -5.24 -53.92
CA ASP A 511 -27.78 -3.79 -53.94
C ASP A 511 -26.42 -3.16 -54.23
N ILE A 512 -26.26 -2.66 -55.46
CA ILE A 512 -24.99 -2.09 -55.91
C ILE A 512 -24.60 -0.84 -55.12
N TYR A 513 -25.57 -0.11 -54.56
CA TYR A 513 -25.34 1.13 -53.81
C TYR A 513 -24.86 0.82 -52.39
N TYR A 514 -25.44 -0.21 -51.77
CA TYR A 514 -24.94 -0.76 -50.51
C TYR A 514 -23.54 -1.37 -50.68
N ASP A 515 -23.29 -2.11 -51.77
CA ASP A 515 -21.96 -2.64 -52.08
C ASP A 515 -20.92 -1.51 -52.19
N MET A 516 -21.27 -0.40 -52.87
CA MET A 516 -20.41 0.78 -52.95
C MET A 516 -20.07 1.36 -51.56
N ARG A 517 -21.02 1.39 -50.63
CA ARG A 517 -20.76 1.77 -49.24
C ARG A 517 -19.77 0.84 -48.56
N VAL A 518 -20.03 -0.48 -48.60
CA VAL A 518 -19.18 -1.48 -47.92
C VAL A 518 -17.75 -1.46 -48.48
N ILE A 519 -17.59 -1.30 -49.79
CA ILE A 519 -16.28 -1.14 -50.41
C ILE A 519 -15.61 0.15 -49.95
N ALA A 520 -16.33 1.28 -49.93
CA ALA A 520 -15.76 2.56 -49.48
C ALA A 520 -15.29 2.51 -48.02
N GLU A 521 -16.08 1.90 -47.13
CA GLU A 521 -15.72 1.71 -45.72
C GLU A 521 -14.46 0.84 -45.55
N GLY A 522 -14.31 -0.19 -46.39
CA GLY A 522 -13.27 -1.21 -46.26
C GLY A 522 -13.75 -2.42 -45.48
N ARG A 523 -13.69 -3.60 -46.11
CA ARG A 523 -14.17 -4.87 -45.52
C ARG A 523 -13.31 -5.36 -44.36
N ASN A 524 -12.06 -4.93 -44.31
CA ASN A 524 -11.10 -5.20 -43.24
C ASN A 524 -10.19 -3.96 -43.05
N GLU A 525 -9.30 -4.01 -42.06
CA GLU A 525 -8.39 -2.91 -41.69
C GLU A 525 -7.36 -2.56 -42.78
N ASP A 526 -7.21 -3.40 -43.81
CA ASP A 526 -6.23 -3.23 -44.89
C ASP A 526 -6.90 -2.87 -46.23
N GLU A 527 -8.17 -2.46 -46.18
CA GLU A 527 -8.91 -1.96 -47.34
C GLU A 527 -9.44 -0.53 -47.13
N MET A 528 -9.36 0.28 -48.19
CA MET A 528 -10.06 1.54 -48.38
C MET A 528 -9.97 2.49 -47.17
N LEU A 529 -11.09 3.05 -46.71
CA LEU A 529 -11.09 4.10 -45.70
C LEU A 529 -10.37 3.65 -44.42
N LYS A 530 -10.64 2.42 -43.93
CA LYS A 530 -9.94 1.85 -42.78
C LYS A 530 -8.43 1.79 -42.99
N LYS A 531 -7.95 1.30 -44.15
CA LYS A 531 -6.51 1.30 -44.48
C LYS A 531 -5.93 2.70 -44.48
N PHE A 532 -6.62 3.65 -45.12
CA PHE A 532 -6.14 5.00 -45.30
C PHE A 532 -5.99 5.73 -43.97
N THR A 533 -6.93 5.55 -43.04
CA THR A 533 -6.93 6.24 -41.74
C THR A 533 -6.28 5.46 -40.60
N LYS A 534 -5.85 4.22 -40.83
CA LYS A 534 -5.21 3.35 -39.82
C LYS A 534 -4.04 4.01 -39.08
N PRO A 535 -3.06 4.66 -39.74
CA PRO A 535 -1.96 5.31 -39.02
C PRO A 535 -2.43 6.46 -38.12
N ALA A 536 -3.37 7.28 -38.61
CA ALA A 536 -3.91 8.40 -37.84
C ALA A 536 -4.77 7.91 -36.65
N LYS A 537 -5.52 6.81 -36.82
CA LYS A 537 -6.26 6.14 -35.73
C LYS A 537 -5.31 5.67 -34.64
N GLN A 538 -4.22 4.98 -35.02
CA GLN A 538 -3.23 4.47 -34.07
C GLN A 538 -2.54 5.60 -33.31
N GLU A 539 -2.21 6.71 -33.98
CA GLU A 539 -1.60 7.85 -33.30
C GLU A 539 -2.55 8.51 -32.28
N LEU A 540 -3.84 8.66 -32.60
CA LEU A 540 -4.83 9.15 -31.63
C LEU A 540 -4.95 8.25 -30.40
N GLU A 541 -4.93 6.93 -30.61
CA GLU A 541 -4.94 5.95 -29.51
C GLU A 541 -3.67 6.03 -28.66
N ASN A 542 -2.50 6.16 -29.28
CA ASN A 542 -1.22 6.31 -28.58
C ASN A 542 -1.21 7.58 -27.72
N ILE A 543 -1.68 8.72 -28.25
CA ILE A 543 -1.77 9.98 -27.51
C ILE A 543 -2.60 9.81 -26.23
N LEU A 544 -3.75 9.13 -26.30
CA LEU A 544 -4.57 8.84 -25.12
C LEU A 544 -3.82 7.94 -24.13
N ASN A 545 -3.20 6.86 -24.60
CA ASN A 545 -2.50 5.90 -23.76
C ASN A 545 -1.28 6.51 -23.04
N GLU A 546 -0.54 7.40 -23.68
CA GLU A 546 0.61 8.09 -23.08
C GLU A 546 0.22 8.92 -21.84
N LEU A 547 -1.02 9.44 -21.77
CA LEU A 547 -1.51 10.21 -20.62
C LEU A 547 -1.59 9.39 -19.33
N THR A 548 -1.65 8.06 -19.41
CA THR A 548 -1.64 7.19 -18.21
C THR A 548 -0.38 7.37 -17.35
N SER A 549 0.72 7.82 -17.96
CA SER A 549 1.98 8.11 -17.26
C SER A 549 2.00 9.50 -16.62
N ALA A 550 1.09 10.41 -17.00
CA ALA A 550 1.03 11.77 -16.48
C ALA A 550 0.38 11.84 -15.10
N ASN A 551 -0.59 10.97 -14.82
CA ASN A 551 -1.23 10.87 -13.50
C ASN A 551 -1.77 9.45 -13.25
N GLU A 552 -1.57 8.91 -12.05
CA GLU A 552 -1.98 7.56 -11.70
C GLU A 552 -3.50 7.31 -11.82
N SER A 553 -4.32 8.31 -11.50
CA SER A 553 -5.78 8.21 -11.60
C SER A 553 -6.28 7.98 -13.03
N LEU A 554 -5.45 8.26 -14.05
CA LEU A 554 -5.78 8.05 -15.45
C LEU A 554 -5.61 6.60 -15.92
N LYS A 555 -4.89 5.76 -15.17
CA LYS A 555 -4.66 4.34 -15.55
C LYS A 555 -5.95 3.54 -15.75
N THR A 556 -6.99 3.85 -14.98
CA THR A 556 -8.31 3.19 -15.08
C THR A 556 -9.27 3.91 -16.02
N PHE A 557 -9.11 5.23 -16.19
CA PHE A 557 -10.03 6.06 -16.97
C PHE A 557 -9.71 6.12 -18.46
N ILE A 558 -8.43 6.17 -18.83
CA ILE A 558 -8.02 6.19 -20.24
C ILE A 558 -8.52 4.97 -21.04
N PRO A 559 -8.50 3.73 -20.52
CA PRO A 559 -9.08 2.58 -21.21
C PRO A 559 -10.56 2.78 -21.59
N GLU A 560 -11.36 3.43 -20.72
CA GLU A 560 -12.76 3.73 -21.02
C GLU A 560 -12.89 4.76 -22.14
N LEU A 561 -12.02 5.79 -22.15
CA LEU A 561 -11.98 6.79 -23.23
C LEU A 561 -11.52 6.18 -24.56
N VAL A 562 -10.59 5.22 -24.55
CA VAL A 562 -10.16 4.51 -25.76
C VAL A 562 -11.32 3.72 -26.37
N ILE A 563 -12.13 3.05 -25.55
CA ILE A 563 -13.35 2.36 -26.01
C ILE A 563 -14.33 3.35 -26.67
N GLN A 564 -14.54 4.52 -26.04
CA GLN A 564 -15.38 5.57 -26.62
C GLN A 564 -14.81 6.11 -27.93
N PHE A 565 -13.49 6.32 -28.01
CA PHE A 565 -12.79 6.71 -29.23
C PHE A 565 -12.98 5.68 -30.36
N HIS A 566 -12.86 4.39 -30.08
CA HIS A 566 -13.12 3.34 -31.09
C HIS A 566 -14.56 3.41 -31.61
N SER A 567 -15.55 3.65 -30.74
CA SER A 567 -16.93 3.88 -31.16
C SER A 567 -17.08 5.14 -32.03
N LEU A 568 -16.39 6.23 -31.71
CA LEU A 568 -16.36 7.44 -32.55
C LEU A 568 -15.76 7.16 -33.93
N TYR A 569 -14.70 6.36 -33.99
CA TYR A 569 -14.05 5.95 -35.24
C TYR A 569 -14.98 5.09 -36.11
N ASP A 570 -15.65 4.09 -35.54
CA ASP A 570 -16.58 3.25 -36.29
C ASP A 570 -17.76 4.06 -36.84
N ASN A 571 -18.25 5.02 -36.07
CA ASN A 571 -19.26 5.98 -36.52
C ASN A 571 -18.75 6.85 -37.67
N PHE A 572 -17.49 7.31 -37.62
CA PHE A 572 -16.86 8.04 -38.71
C PHE A 572 -16.86 7.22 -40.01
N ILE A 573 -16.40 5.96 -39.96
CA ILE A 573 -16.36 5.06 -41.12
C ILE A 573 -17.76 4.88 -41.72
N SER A 574 -18.72 4.51 -40.87
CA SER A 574 -20.11 4.26 -41.25
C SER A 574 -20.79 5.48 -41.89
N GLU A 575 -20.57 6.68 -41.34
CA GLU A 575 -21.16 7.90 -41.87
C GLU A 575 -20.61 8.26 -43.25
N VAL A 576 -19.29 8.11 -43.48
CA VAL A 576 -18.70 8.32 -44.81
C VAL A 576 -19.25 7.30 -45.81
N GLY A 577 -19.35 6.03 -45.42
CA GLY A 577 -19.95 4.97 -46.24
C GLY A 577 -21.38 5.30 -46.68
N LYS A 578 -22.24 5.74 -45.75
CA LYS A 578 -23.62 6.19 -46.07
C LYS A 578 -23.65 7.36 -47.04
N LYS A 579 -22.71 8.32 -46.93
CA LYS A 579 -22.61 9.43 -47.89
C LYS A 579 -22.24 8.94 -49.29
N ILE A 580 -21.38 7.93 -49.39
CA ILE A 580 -21.01 7.32 -50.68
C ILE A 580 -22.20 6.62 -51.32
N GLN A 581 -22.92 5.78 -50.57
CA GLN A 581 -24.14 5.13 -51.05
C GLN A 581 -25.13 6.15 -51.61
N LYS A 582 -25.47 7.17 -50.82
CA LYS A 582 -26.38 8.23 -51.26
C LYS A 582 -25.89 8.94 -52.52
N LYS A 583 -24.57 9.22 -52.60
CA LYS A 583 -24.01 9.90 -53.78
C LYS A 583 -24.01 9.02 -55.03
N ALA A 584 -23.84 7.72 -54.87
CA ALA A 584 -23.97 6.76 -55.94
C ALA A 584 -25.42 6.70 -56.46
N GLU A 585 -26.41 6.65 -55.56
CA GLU A 585 -27.83 6.72 -55.91
C GLU A 585 -28.15 7.99 -56.71
N GLU A 586 -27.64 9.14 -56.28
CA GLU A 586 -27.78 10.41 -57.02
C GLU A 586 -27.11 10.36 -58.41
N LYS A 587 -25.92 9.79 -58.51
CA LYS A 587 -25.17 9.72 -59.78
C LYS A 587 -25.80 8.79 -60.81
N LEU A 588 -26.39 7.68 -60.36
CA LEU A 588 -27.03 6.71 -61.24
C LEU A 588 -28.54 7.01 -61.42
N SER A 589 -28.99 8.20 -61.05
CA SER A 589 -30.36 8.68 -61.23
C SER A 589 -30.57 9.30 -62.63
N PRO A 590 -31.79 9.27 -63.20
CA PRO A 590 -32.98 8.58 -62.70
C PRO A 590 -32.86 7.06 -62.88
N GLN A 591 -33.43 6.31 -61.93
CA GLN A 591 -33.60 4.86 -62.01
C GLN A 591 -34.76 4.53 -62.95
N SER A 592 -34.53 4.74 -64.25
CA SER A 592 -35.55 4.64 -65.30
C SER A 592 -34.92 4.18 -66.61
N GLU A 593 -35.70 3.51 -67.44
CA GLU A 593 -35.32 3.14 -68.82
C GLU A 593 -35.03 4.37 -69.70
N THR A 594 -35.52 5.54 -69.31
CA THR A 594 -35.24 6.82 -69.99
C THR A 594 -33.86 7.41 -69.66
N SER A 595 -33.15 6.83 -68.67
CA SER A 595 -31.79 7.23 -68.33
C SER A 595 -30.81 6.66 -69.34
N LYS A 596 -30.04 7.54 -70.01
CA LYS A 596 -29.00 7.14 -70.97
C LYS A 596 -27.98 6.16 -70.38
N PHE A 597 -27.71 6.25 -69.08
CA PHE A 597 -26.80 5.33 -68.39
C PHE A 597 -27.39 3.93 -68.27
N TRP A 598 -28.60 3.80 -67.74
CA TRP A 598 -29.27 2.50 -67.57
C TRP A 598 -29.63 1.88 -68.91
N GLU A 599 -30.10 2.68 -69.86
CA GLU A 599 -30.34 2.26 -71.23
C GLU A 599 -29.06 1.66 -71.85
N ALA A 600 -27.90 2.30 -71.68
CA ALA A 600 -26.63 1.78 -72.18
C ALA A 600 -26.26 0.42 -71.56
N LEU A 601 -26.50 0.23 -70.25
CA LEU A 601 -26.24 -1.03 -69.55
C LEU A 601 -27.22 -2.15 -69.89
N ILE A 602 -28.50 -1.82 -70.12
CA ILE A 602 -29.55 -2.77 -70.51
C ILE A 602 -29.32 -3.24 -71.94
N ASN A 603 -29.07 -2.30 -72.86
CA ASN A 603 -28.86 -2.55 -74.29
C ASN A 603 -27.52 -3.23 -74.59
N GLU A 604 -26.64 -3.38 -73.61
CA GLU A 604 -25.43 -4.18 -73.77
C GLU A 604 -25.78 -5.66 -74.03
N LYS A 605 -26.91 -6.17 -73.53
CA LYS A 605 -27.36 -7.53 -73.86
C LYS A 605 -27.73 -7.63 -75.35
N GLY A 606 -27.18 -8.65 -76.02
CA GLY A 606 -27.51 -8.96 -77.42
C GLY A 606 -26.67 -8.24 -78.49
N LYS A 607 -25.77 -7.33 -78.11
CA LYS A 607 -24.80 -6.75 -79.06
C LYS A 607 -23.82 -7.81 -79.58
N VAL A 608 -23.58 -7.81 -80.89
CA VAL A 608 -22.49 -8.58 -81.54
C VAL A 608 -21.16 -7.92 -81.19
N ARG A 609 -20.19 -8.71 -80.70
CA ARG A 609 -18.91 -8.19 -80.19
C ARG A 609 -17.71 -8.76 -80.95
N PRO A 610 -16.62 -7.99 -81.08
CA PRO A 610 -15.31 -8.50 -81.43
C PRO A 610 -14.81 -9.59 -80.45
N PRO A 611 -13.89 -10.49 -80.86
CA PRO A 611 -13.38 -11.57 -80.02
C PRO A 611 -12.67 -11.13 -78.72
N ASP A 612 -12.20 -9.90 -78.65
CA ASP A 612 -11.43 -9.30 -77.56
C ASP A 612 -12.27 -8.49 -76.56
N GLU A 613 -13.57 -8.32 -76.80
CA GLU A 613 -14.48 -7.61 -75.90
C GLU A 613 -15.44 -8.54 -75.16
N THR A 614 -15.56 -8.37 -73.84
CA THR A 614 -16.54 -9.10 -73.04
C THR A 614 -17.70 -8.20 -72.59
N TYR A 615 -18.89 -8.80 -72.45
CA TYR A 615 -20.06 -8.12 -71.85
C TYR A 615 -19.68 -7.45 -70.51
N THR A 616 -18.91 -8.15 -69.67
CA THR A 616 -18.55 -7.66 -68.35
C THR A 616 -17.64 -6.44 -68.44
N ASP A 617 -16.68 -6.42 -69.36
CA ASP A 617 -15.75 -5.28 -69.48
C ASP A 617 -16.45 -4.03 -70.01
N ASN A 618 -17.35 -4.16 -70.98
CA ASN A 618 -18.14 -3.02 -71.48
C ASN A 618 -19.07 -2.43 -70.41
N VAL A 619 -19.71 -3.29 -69.61
CA VAL A 619 -20.52 -2.88 -68.44
C VAL A 619 -19.66 -2.18 -67.40
N CYS A 620 -18.50 -2.75 -67.06
CA CYS A 620 -17.58 -2.17 -66.08
C CYS A 620 -17.03 -0.83 -66.55
N GLN A 621 -16.73 -0.67 -67.84
CA GLN A 621 -16.26 0.58 -68.41
C GLN A 621 -17.37 1.65 -68.40
N THR A 622 -18.61 1.27 -68.74
CA THR A 622 -19.77 2.18 -68.69
C THR A 622 -20.03 2.65 -67.26
N LEU A 623 -20.03 1.72 -66.30
CA LEU A 623 -20.16 2.01 -64.89
C LEU A 623 -19.03 2.93 -64.39
N LYS A 624 -17.77 2.59 -64.71
CA LYS A 624 -16.60 3.40 -64.34
C LYS A 624 -16.73 4.84 -64.85
N ASN A 625 -17.06 5.01 -66.14
CA ASN A 625 -17.21 6.31 -66.75
C ASN A 625 -18.26 7.16 -66.03
N GLU A 626 -19.42 6.59 -65.67
CA GLU A 626 -20.48 7.34 -64.99
C GLU A 626 -20.10 7.70 -63.53
N LEU A 627 -19.39 6.83 -62.82
CA LEU A 627 -18.90 7.11 -61.47
C LEU A 627 -17.79 8.18 -61.45
N GLU A 628 -17.05 8.34 -62.55
CA GLU A 628 -15.98 9.33 -62.73
C GLU A 628 -16.47 10.67 -63.29
N LYS A 629 -17.55 10.64 -64.08
CA LYS A 629 -18.19 11.80 -64.71
C LYS A 629 -18.68 12.80 -63.67
N ASP A 630 -18.53 14.10 -63.96
CA ASP A 630 -18.97 15.22 -63.12
C ASP A 630 -18.64 15.04 -61.62
N LYS A 631 -17.38 15.35 -61.27
CA LYS A 631 -16.75 15.08 -59.95
C LYS A 631 -16.83 13.60 -59.56
N SER A 632 -15.71 12.89 -59.75
CA SER A 632 -15.56 11.47 -59.44
C SER A 632 -15.94 11.12 -57.99
N LEU A 633 -16.50 9.93 -57.79
CA LEU A 633 -16.74 9.39 -56.45
C LEU A 633 -15.46 9.23 -55.62
N ASN A 634 -14.30 9.09 -56.25
CA ASN A 634 -13.00 9.15 -55.57
C ASN A 634 -12.80 10.50 -54.84
N THR A 635 -13.01 11.60 -55.57
CA THR A 635 -12.92 12.96 -55.01
C THR A 635 -14.02 13.23 -53.98
N PHE A 636 -15.22 12.67 -54.18
CA PHE A 636 -16.27 12.79 -53.19
C PHE A 636 -15.94 12.03 -51.89
N LEU A 637 -15.39 10.82 -51.98
CA LEU A 637 -14.92 10.04 -50.84
C LEU A 637 -13.86 10.78 -50.04
N GLU A 638 -12.85 11.34 -50.72
CA GLU A 638 -11.82 12.16 -50.09
C GLU A 638 -12.44 13.32 -49.29
N ILE A 639 -13.35 14.08 -49.89
CA ILE A 639 -13.99 15.24 -49.24
C ILE A 639 -14.83 14.83 -48.02
N GLN A 640 -15.63 13.77 -48.13
CA GLN A 640 -16.42 13.29 -46.99
C GLN A 640 -15.53 12.73 -45.89
N THR A 641 -14.45 12.05 -46.25
CA THR A 641 -13.45 11.51 -45.32
C THR A 641 -12.84 12.62 -44.47
N VAL A 642 -12.28 13.66 -45.11
CA VAL A 642 -11.67 14.79 -44.39
C VAL A 642 -12.71 15.48 -43.49
N LYS A 643 -13.91 15.75 -44.01
CA LYS A 643 -14.98 16.42 -43.26
C LYS A 643 -15.45 15.64 -42.03
N HIS A 644 -15.63 14.32 -42.15
CA HIS A 644 -16.12 13.50 -41.04
C HIS A 644 -15.00 13.14 -40.06
N TRP A 645 -13.75 13.07 -40.51
CA TRP A 645 -12.58 12.96 -39.63
C TRP A 645 -12.45 14.18 -38.72
N GLU A 646 -12.58 15.39 -39.27
CA GLU A 646 -12.55 16.62 -38.50
C GLU A 646 -13.59 16.61 -37.36
N LYS A 647 -14.80 16.11 -37.63
CA LYS A 647 -15.85 15.95 -36.62
C LYS A 647 -15.48 14.93 -35.54
N LEU A 648 -14.81 13.84 -35.90
CA LEU A 648 -14.31 12.86 -34.93
C LEU A 648 -13.28 13.51 -34.02
N VAL A 649 -12.33 14.26 -34.59
CA VAL A 649 -11.27 14.94 -33.81
C VAL A 649 -11.89 15.98 -32.87
N ILE A 650 -12.88 16.76 -33.31
CA ILE A 650 -13.61 17.70 -32.44
C ILE A 650 -14.28 16.98 -31.27
N LYS A 651 -14.94 15.84 -31.53
CA LYS A 651 -15.54 15.02 -30.46
C LYS A 651 -14.49 14.42 -29.53
N LEU A 652 -13.31 14.06 -30.04
CA LEU A 652 -12.24 13.55 -29.20
C LEU A 652 -11.66 14.65 -28.30
N LEU A 653 -11.55 15.89 -28.79
CA LEU A 653 -11.12 17.04 -28.00
C LEU A 653 -12.06 17.35 -26.84
N SER A 654 -13.35 16.96 -26.92
CA SER A 654 -14.28 17.13 -25.79
C SER A 654 -13.91 16.27 -24.57
N PHE A 655 -13.13 15.18 -24.74
CA PHE A 655 -12.57 14.42 -23.61
C PHE A 655 -11.63 15.26 -22.74
N PHE A 656 -11.15 16.39 -23.25
CA PHE A 656 -10.29 17.34 -22.56
C PHE A 656 -11.03 18.60 -22.10
N GLY A 657 -12.33 18.71 -22.39
CA GLY A 657 -13.13 19.90 -22.08
C GLY A 657 -13.05 21.02 -23.14
N ASP A 658 -12.33 20.81 -24.25
CA ASP A 658 -12.37 21.70 -25.41
C ASP A 658 -13.70 21.48 -26.17
N LYS A 659 -14.50 22.55 -26.33
CA LYS A 659 -15.78 22.52 -27.06
C LYS A 659 -15.65 22.98 -28.50
#